data_AF-A0AAV8SA59-F1
#
_entry.id   AF-A0AAV8SA59-F1
#
_cell.length_a   1.000
_cell.length_b   1.000
_cell.length_c   1.000
_cell.angle_alpha   90.00
_cell.angle_beta   90.00
_cell.angle_gamma   90.00
#
_symmetry.space_group_name_H-M   'P 1'
#
loop_
_entity.id
_entity.type
_entity.pdbx_description
1 polymer ?
#
loop_
_entity_poly.entity_id
_entity_poly.type
_entity_poly.pdbx_seq_one_letter_code
_entity_poly.pdbx_strand_id
1 'polypeptide(L)'
;MVAFGKKLKENQIQEWQGYYINYKLLKKKVNRYTQEIQVGAETQLYVLRDFARILDAQIEKIVLFLLEQQGVLATRLINIGKQQDYVLQNLDSFKVSELRESYRAVGQELLRLLFFVEMNAIGLRKILKKFDKRFGYRFTDYYVKTRSNHPYSQLQQVFKHVGFGAVVGAISRNLADLQDHEGNYISIYDQPAKSHPDPVIDSIKAAVNRLSNSTNFLEFLGSRAFIIQDESPTPSEDQFVEQSYHFMSLLLNLVNTFLYMVNTYIIVPTADKYSLSLGAEATVCGIIIGSMAVAQLFSSVYFSAWSNRSYLRPLVFSSVFLLLGNMLYALAYDLRSVPALLIGRLFCGLGSARAVNRRYISDCVPLKLRMQASAGFVTASALGMACGPALACLFQTKLKIYNLTFNEETLPGWIMALAWAFYLLWLWISFREPLQQTKAIVTQETSAASSSRLNSSDERLFINVSLEHRFVQPLLLKSEAENNDEDADQELDDCDHDSEESHKPVTSIVSAYRLLTPSVKVQLLVYFMLKYAMEILLAESSVITGYYFIWSTNSVAIFLACLGLTVLPVNVVVGSYVTNIFEERQLLLASQLILCLGILLSFHIVRTYSVPQYVGSALITFVSAEVLEGVNLSLLSRVMSSRLSRGTFNGGLLSTEAGTLARVIADGTITICGYLGENKLLNVTLIPSLFICISSIIATFFTYNSLY
;
A
#
# COMPACT_ATOMS: atom_id res chain seq x y z
N MET A 1 -10.43 -32.43 3.16
CA MET A 1 -11.56 -31.51 2.86
C MET A 1 -12.96 -32.03 3.33
N VAL A 2 -13.07 -32.85 4.40
CA VAL A 2 -14.32 -33.57 4.76
C VAL A 2 -15.04 -33.03 6.02
N ALA A 3 -14.41 -32.18 6.84
CA ALA A 3 -14.90 -31.89 8.20
C ALA A 3 -15.95 -30.78 8.35
N PHE A 4 -16.09 -29.83 7.42
CA PHE A 4 -16.92 -28.64 7.68
C PHE A 4 -18.43 -28.93 7.76
N GLY A 5 -18.96 -29.82 6.93
CA GLY A 5 -20.39 -30.16 6.97
C GLY A 5 -20.80 -30.88 8.26
N LYS A 6 -19.88 -31.64 8.87
CA LYS A 6 -20.07 -32.27 10.19
C LYS A 6 -19.95 -31.23 11.31
N LYS A 7 -18.88 -30.42 11.27
CA LYS A 7 -18.67 -29.30 12.21
C LYS A 7 -19.83 -28.29 12.24
N LEU A 8 -20.40 -27.96 11.08
CA LEU A 8 -21.56 -27.07 11.00
C LEU A 8 -22.78 -27.71 11.67
N LYS A 9 -22.99 -29.03 11.50
CA LYS A 9 -24.12 -29.75 12.13
C LYS A 9 -23.93 -29.94 13.63
N GLU A 10 -22.70 -30.16 14.09
CA GLU A 10 -22.35 -30.36 15.50
C GLU A 10 -22.41 -29.05 16.29
N ASN A 11 -22.00 -27.94 15.67
CA ASN A 11 -21.95 -26.62 16.32
C ASN A 11 -23.20 -25.76 16.07
N GLN A 12 -24.27 -26.33 15.50
CA GLN A 12 -25.50 -25.60 15.24
C GLN A 12 -26.27 -25.34 16.54
N ILE A 13 -26.71 -24.10 16.74
CA ILE A 13 -27.65 -23.76 17.82
C ILE A 13 -28.97 -24.46 17.49
N GLN A 14 -29.45 -25.33 18.40
CA GLN A 14 -30.58 -26.23 18.16
C GLN A 14 -31.87 -25.47 17.76
N GLU A 15 -32.14 -24.36 18.43
CA GLU A 15 -33.29 -23.48 18.16
C GLU A 15 -33.25 -22.86 16.75
N TRP A 16 -32.05 -22.65 16.19
CA TRP A 16 -31.87 -21.89 14.95
C TRP A 16 -31.51 -22.76 13.73
N GLN A 17 -31.56 -24.09 13.87
CA GLN A 17 -31.14 -25.05 12.85
C GLN A 17 -31.75 -24.78 11.46
N GLY A 18 -33.01 -24.35 11.40
CA GLY A 18 -33.71 -24.03 10.15
C GLY A 18 -33.12 -22.84 9.37
N TYR A 19 -32.48 -21.91 10.06
CA TYR A 19 -31.99 -20.65 9.49
C TYR A 19 -30.53 -20.72 9.02
N TYR A 20 -29.77 -21.75 9.41
CA TYR A 20 -28.43 -21.96 8.89
C TYR A 20 -28.43 -22.30 7.40
N ILE A 21 -27.34 -21.96 6.72
CA ILE A 21 -27.09 -22.33 5.32
C ILE A 21 -27.16 -23.85 5.14
N ASN A 22 -27.98 -24.30 4.18
CA ASN A 22 -28.07 -25.72 3.86
C ASN A 22 -26.89 -26.17 2.98
N TYR A 23 -25.71 -26.24 3.61
CA TYR A 23 -24.46 -26.59 2.93
C TYR A 23 -24.50 -27.99 2.29
N LYS A 24 -25.26 -28.94 2.87
CA LYS A 24 -25.42 -30.29 2.34
C LYS A 24 -26.20 -30.28 1.02
N LEU A 25 -27.32 -29.53 0.97
CA LEU A 25 -28.11 -29.34 -0.26
C LEU A 25 -27.27 -28.69 -1.34
N LEU A 26 -26.60 -27.58 -1.03
CA LEU A 26 -25.77 -26.86 -1.98
C LEU A 26 -24.64 -27.75 -2.53
N LYS A 27 -23.97 -28.53 -1.66
CA LYS A 27 -22.95 -29.48 -2.08
C LYS A 27 -23.51 -30.56 -3.02
N LYS A 28 -24.71 -31.08 -2.76
CA LYS A 28 -25.37 -32.05 -3.64
C LYS A 28 -25.68 -31.44 -5.01
N LYS A 29 -26.21 -30.22 -5.05
CA LYS A 29 -26.49 -29.48 -6.29
C LYS A 29 -25.22 -29.25 -7.11
N VAL A 30 -24.14 -28.78 -6.47
CA VAL A 30 -22.82 -28.61 -7.11
C VAL A 30 -22.30 -29.91 -7.73
N ASN A 31 -22.44 -31.05 -7.03
CA ASN A 31 -22.04 -32.35 -7.57
C ASN A 31 -22.92 -32.77 -8.76
N ARG A 32 -24.24 -32.50 -8.70
CA ARG A 32 -25.18 -32.86 -9.77
C ARG A 32 -24.89 -32.08 -11.05
N TYR A 33 -24.67 -30.77 -10.96
CA TYR A 33 -24.27 -29.97 -12.11
C TYR A 33 -22.95 -30.44 -12.74
N THR A 34 -22.03 -31.02 -11.94
CA THR A 34 -20.80 -31.62 -12.49
C THR A 34 -21.12 -32.79 -13.41
N GLN A 35 -22.12 -33.62 -13.04
CA GLN A 35 -22.55 -34.77 -13.84
C GLN A 35 -23.40 -34.32 -15.05
N GLU A 36 -24.28 -33.34 -14.89
CA GLU A 36 -25.15 -32.81 -15.95
C GLU A 36 -24.34 -32.11 -17.06
N ILE A 37 -23.24 -31.42 -16.73
CA ILE A 37 -22.32 -30.82 -17.70
C ILE A 37 -21.48 -31.88 -18.43
N GLN A 38 -21.05 -32.95 -17.75
CA GLN A 38 -20.30 -34.05 -18.39
C GLN A 38 -21.13 -34.85 -19.41
N VAL A 39 -22.45 -34.88 -19.24
CA VAL A 39 -23.40 -35.59 -20.12
C VAL A 39 -23.94 -34.66 -21.23
N GLY A 40 -23.53 -33.38 -21.26
CA GLY A 40 -23.98 -32.40 -22.26
C GLY A 40 -25.46 -32.01 -22.15
N ALA A 41 -26.10 -32.25 -21.01
CA ALA A 41 -27.55 -32.14 -20.84
C ALA A 41 -28.04 -30.71 -20.52
N GLU A 42 -27.19 -29.83 -19.98
CA GLU A 42 -27.56 -28.45 -19.60
C GLU A 42 -26.53 -27.42 -20.09
N THR A 43 -27.02 -26.25 -20.54
CA THR A 43 -26.18 -25.12 -20.94
C THR A 43 -25.50 -24.48 -19.73
N GLN A 44 -24.21 -24.17 -19.84
CA GLN A 44 -23.36 -23.52 -18.83
C GLN A 44 -24.03 -22.33 -18.10
N LEU A 45 -24.77 -21.50 -18.84
CA LEU A 45 -25.50 -20.33 -18.33
C LEU A 45 -26.64 -20.69 -17.37
N TYR A 46 -27.30 -21.83 -17.60
CA TYR A 46 -28.39 -22.30 -16.75
C TYR A 46 -27.87 -22.73 -15.37
N VAL A 47 -26.74 -23.44 -15.32
CA VAL A 47 -26.10 -23.88 -14.07
C VAL A 47 -25.70 -22.69 -13.19
N LEU A 48 -25.10 -21.66 -13.80
CA LEU A 48 -24.72 -20.43 -13.08
C LEU A 48 -25.94 -19.70 -12.51
N ARG A 49 -27.02 -19.59 -13.31
CA ARG A 49 -28.26 -18.92 -12.92
C ARG A 49 -29.00 -19.68 -11.83
N ASP A 50 -29.16 -21.01 -11.96
CA ASP A 50 -29.86 -21.84 -10.97
C ASP A 50 -29.10 -21.86 -9.64
N PHE A 51 -27.77 -22.01 -9.69
CA PHE A 51 -26.96 -21.98 -8.48
C PHE A 51 -26.98 -20.61 -7.78
N ALA A 52 -26.88 -19.52 -8.54
CA ALA A 52 -27.01 -18.16 -8.01
C ALA A 52 -28.36 -17.95 -7.31
N ARG A 53 -29.47 -18.38 -7.93
CA ARG A 53 -30.83 -18.27 -7.36
C ARG A 53 -30.97 -19.04 -6.05
N ILE A 54 -30.46 -20.27 -6.00
CA ILE A 54 -30.51 -21.10 -4.78
C ILE A 54 -29.66 -20.46 -3.67
N LEU A 55 -28.50 -19.89 -4.03
CA LEU A 55 -27.62 -19.22 -3.09
C LEU A 55 -28.25 -17.92 -2.54
N ASP A 56 -28.86 -17.12 -3.41
CA ASP A 56 -29.60 -15.90 -3.04
C ASP A 56 -30.73 -16.25 -2.04
N ALA A 57 -31.52 -17.30 -2.29
CA ALA A 57 -32.57 -17.73 -1.37
C ALA A 57 -32.04 -18.22 0.00
N GLN A 58 -30.84 -18.81 0.06
CA GLN A 58 -30.22 -19.15 1.34
C GLN A 58 -29.74 -17.91 2.09
N ILE A 59 -29.18 -16.92 1.39
CA ILE A 59 -28.74 -15.65 1.99
C ILE A 59 -29.95 -14.90 2.53
N GLU A 60 -31.03 -14.80 1.75
CA GLU A 60 -32.28 -14.17 2.16
C GLU A 60 -32.80 -14.72 3.49
N LYS A 61 -32.88 -16.05 3.59
CA LYS A 61 -33.30 -16.74 4.81
C LYS A 61 -32.43 -16.36 6.02
N ILE A 62 -31.11 -16.30 5.84
CA ILE A 62 -30.17 -15.95 6.92
C ILE A 62 -30.36 -14.51 7.34
N VAL A 63 -30.55 -13.61 6.38
CA VAL A 63 -30.68 -12.17 6.59
C VAL A 63 -31.99 -11.80 7.26
N LEU A 64 -33.11 -12.37 6.83
CA LEU A 64 -34.41 -12.12 7.44
C LEU A 64 -34.42 -12.57 8.90
N PHE A 65 -33.83 -13.73 9.20
CA PHE A 65 -33.68 -14.21 10.57
C PHE A 65 -32.76 -13.31 11.40
N LEU A 66 -31.65 -12.84 10.81
CA LEU A 66 -30.75 -11.89 11.48
C LEU A 66 -31.48 -10.61 11.89
N LEU A 67 -32.27 -10.03 10.98
CA LEU A 67 -33.06 -8.83 11.26
C LEU A 67 -34.09 -9.05 12.36
N GLU A 68 -34.77 -10.19 12.36
CA GLU A 68 -35.72 -10.58 13.41
C GLU A 68 -35.03 -10.64 14.79
N GLN A 69 -33.89 -11.33 14.88
CA GLN A 69 -33.14 -11.46 16.14
C GLN A 69 -32.56 -10.12 16.61
N GLN A 70 -32.09 -9.26 15.70
CA GLN A 70 -31.67 -7.90 16.03
C GLN A 70 -32.83 -7.08 16.61
N GLY A 71 -34.04 -7.23 16.04
CA GLY A 71 -35.26 -6.62 16.55
C GLY A 71 -35.60 -7.07 17.97
N VAL A 72 -35.54 -8.37 18.25
CA VAL A 72 -35.77 -8.95 19.58
C VAL A 72 -34.78 -8.39 20.62
N LEU A 73 -33.48 -8.36 20.28
CA LEU A 73 -32.45 -7.80 21.16
C LEU A 73 -32.68 -6.30 21.42
N ALA A 74 -33.05 -5.55 20.38
CA ALA A 74 -33.34 -4.12 20.50
C ALA A 74 -34.55 -3.87 21.42
N THR A 75 -35.65 -4.61 21.26
CA THR A 75 -36.83 -4.51 22.13
C THR A 75 -36.47 -4.82 23.58
N ARG A 76 -35.64 -5.84 23.80
CA ARG A 76 -35.20 -6.22 25.15
C ARG A 76 -34.34 -5.14 25.79
N LEU A 77 -33.42 -4.54 25.04
CA LEU A 77 -32.61 -3.39 25.52
C LEU A 77 -33.47 -2.18 25.86
N ILE A 78 -34.49 -1.86 25.05
CA ILE A 78 -35.44 -0.77 25.35
C ILE A 78 -36.17 -1.04 26.67
N ASN A 79 -36.61 -2.28 26.90
CA ASN A 79 -37.33 -2.65 28.13
C ASN A 79 -36.42 -2.59 29.37
N ILE A 80 -35.17 -3.06 29.26
CA ILE A 80 -34.18 -2.95 30.36
C ILE A 80 -33.85 -1.47 30.63
N GLY A 81 -33.72 -0.65 29.59
CA GLY A 81 -33.51 0.81 29.75
C GLY A 81 -34.63 1.50 30.53
N LYS A 82 -35.90 1.15 30.26
CA LYS A 82 -37.03 1.67 31.04
C LYS A 82 -36.99 1.25 32.52
N GLN A 83 -36.52 0.04 32.80
CA GLN A 83 -36.33 -0.44 34.17
C GLN A 83 -35.16 0.27 34.86
N GLN A 84 -34.09 0.57 34.12
CA GLN A 84 -32.94 1.33 34.59
C GLN A 84 -33.35 2.72 35.08
N ASP A 85 -34.13 3.46 34.30
CA ASP A 85 -34.61 4.80 34.66
C ASP A 85 -35.43 4.80 35.97
N TYR A 86 -36.23 3.75 36.20
CA TYR A 86 -37.02 3.57 37.42
C TYR A 86 -36.18 3.17 38.64
N VAL A 87 -35.12 2.36 38.43
CA VAL A 87 -34.24 1.88 39.51
C VAL A 87 -33.26 2.97 39.96
N LEU A 88 -32.73 3.78 39.03
CA LEU A 88 -31.86 4.92 39.36
C LEU A 88 -32.56 5.98 40.22
N GLN A 89 -33.89 6.11 40.11
CA GLN A 89 -34.67 7.01 40.97
C GLN A 89 -34.83 6.51 42.41
N ASN A 90 -34.66 5.20 42.67
CA ASN A 90 -34.97 4.57 43.96
C ASN A 90 -33.74 4.00 44.70
N LEU A 91 -32.52 4.06 44.15
CA LEU A 91 -31.24 3.74 44.79
C LEU A 91 -31.18 2.36 45.53
N ASP A 92 -31.78 1.32 44.95
CA ASP A 92 -31.73 -0.05 45.48
C ASP A 92 -30.53 -0.84 44.93
N SER A 93 -29.52 -1.12 45.76
CA SER A 93 -28.30 -1.85 45.36
C SER A 93 -28.56 -3.28 44.85
N PHE A 94 -29.60 -3.95 45.35
CA PHE A 94 -29.99 -5.29 44.89
C PHE A 94 -30.55 -5.28 43.46
N LYS A 95 -31.36 -4.26 43.11
CA LYS A 95 -31.96 -4.10 41.78
C LYS A 95 -30.94 -3.73 40.71
N VAL A 96 -29.86 -3.03 41.09
CA VAL A 96 -28.72 -2.72 40.20
C VAL A 96 -27.99 -3.99 39.77
N SER A 97 -27.81 -4.95 40.67
CA SER A 97 -27.19 -6.25 40.36
C SER A 97 -28.04 -7.07 39.37
N GLU A 98 -29.36 -7.11 39.58
CA GLU A 98 -30.31 -7.78 38.69
C GLU A 98 -30.35 -7.16 37.27
N LEU A 99 -30.29 -5.83 37.21
CA LEU A 99 -30.25 -5.09 35.94
C LEU A 99 -28.94 -5.34 35.18
N ARG A 100 -27.82 -5.43 35.90
CA ARG A 100 -26.51 -5.76 35.33
C ARG A 100 -26.51 -7.16 34.72
N GLU A 101 -27.10 -8.13 35.42
CA GLU A 101 -27.22 -9.49 34.91
C GLU A 101 -28.15 -9.56 33.69
N SER A 102 -29.20 -8.72 33.66
CA SER A 102 -30.08 -8.58 32.51
C SER A 102 -29.34 -8.06 31.26
N TYR A 103 -28.48 -7.05 31.41
CA TYR A 103 -27.61 -6.58 30.31
C TYR A 103 -26.59 -7.63 29.87
N ARG A 104 -26.00 -8.39 30.81
CA ARG A 104 -25.11 -9.51 30.48
C ARG A 104 -25.82 -10.61 29.71
N ALA A 105 -27.07 -10.93 30.06
CA ALA A 105 -27.89 -11.91 29.34
C ALA A 105 -28.13 -11.48 27.89
N VAL A 106 -28.42 -10.20 27.63
CA VAL A 106 -28.50 -9.66 26.25
C VAL A 106 -27.15 -9.79 25.54
N GLY A 107 -26.04 -9.52 26.23
CA GLY A 107 -24.70 -9.71 25.69
C GLY A 107 -24.38 -11.16 25.29
N GLN A 108 -24.84 -12.14 26.08
CA GLN A 108 -24.69 -13.57 25.76
C GLN A 108 -25.55 -13.99 24.56
N GLU A 109 -26.76 -13.45 24.42
CA GLU A 109 -27.60 -13.69 23.24
C GLU A 109 -27.01 -13.05 21.98
N LEU A 110 -26.43 -11.85 22.10
CA LEU A 110 -25.69 -11.22 21.03
C LEU A 110 -24.48 -12.08 20.60
N LEU A 111 -23.75 -12.69 21.54
CA LEU A 111 -22.67 -13.63 21.23
C LEU A 111 -23.16 -14.85 20.44
N ARG A 112 -24.31 -15.41 20.80
CA ARG A 112 -24.96 -16.50 20.03
C ARG A 112 -25.25 -16.04 18.61
N LEU A 113 -25.79 -14.82 18.45
CA LEU A 113 -26.13 -14.25 17.14
C LEU A 113 -24.87 -13.98 16.28
N LEU A 114 -23.81 -13.43 16.87
CA LEU A 114 -22.53 -13.21 16.19
C LEU A 114 -21.94 -14.54 15.70
N PHE A 115 -22.00 -15.59 16.52
CA PHE A 115 -21.56 -16.94 16.14
C PHE A 115 -22.40 -17.54 15.00
N PHE A 116 -23.72 -17.31 15.01
CA PHE A 116 -24.59 -17.70 13.89
C PHE A 116 -24.19 -17.03 12.58
N VAL A 117 -23.93 -15.71 12.59
CA VAL A 117 -23.49 -14.98 11.39
C VAL A 117 -22.13 -15.50 10.91
N GLU A 118 -21.18 -15.72 11.82
CA GLU A 118 -19.86 -16.28 11.52
C GLU A 118 -19.96 -17.63 10.79
N MET A 119 -20.73 -18.58 11.33
CA MET A 119 -20.88 -19.91 10.74
C MET A 119 -21.52 -19.87 9.34
N ASN A 120 -22.49 -18.99 9.14
CA ASN A 120 -23.15 -18.81 7.85
C ASN A 120 -22.23 -18.14 6.82
N ALA A 121 -21.49 -17.10 7.22
CA ALA A 121 -20.49 -16.44 6.39
C ALA A 121 -19.40 -17.42 5.93
N ILE A 122 -18.89 -18.27 6.82
CA ILE A 122 -17.91 -19.31 6.49
C ILE A 122 -18.52 -20.36 5.54
N GLY A 123 -19.79 -20.73 5.75
CA GLY A 123 -20.50 -21.67 4.89
C GLY A 123 -20.68 -21.16 3.46
N LEU A 124 -21.10 -19.90 3.30
CA LEU A 124 -21.20 -19.19 2.02
C LEU A 124 -19.83 -19.16 1.31
N ARG A 125 -18.78 -18.79 2.04
CA ARG A 125 -17.40 -18.76 1.52
C ARG A 125 -16.96 -20.13 0.98
N LYS A 126 -17.21 -21.19 1.75
CA LYS A 126 -16.79 -22.56 1.39
C LYS A 126 -17.55 -23.12 0.19
N ILE A 127 -18.84 -22.79 0.04
CA ILE A 127 -19.62 -23.29 -1.09
C ILE A 127 -19.25 -22.57 -2.38
N LEU A 128 -19.05 -21.25 -2.32
CA LEU A 128 -18.52 -20.45 -3.44
C LEU A 128 -17.16 -20.99 -3.89
N LYS A 129 -16.24 -21.26 -2.94
CA LYS A 129 -14.93 -21.88 -3.24
C LYS A 129 -15.06 -23.26 -3.87
N LYS A 130 -16.02 -24.06 -3.43
CA LYS A 130 -16.28 -25.40 -3.99
C LYS A 130 -16.84 -25.34 -5.41
N PHE A 131 -17.68 -24.35 -5.70
CA PHE A 131 -18.24 -24.13 -7.03
C PHE A 131 -17.12 -23.80 -8.02
N ASP A 132 -16.32 -22.76 -7.76
CA ASP A 132 -15.23 -22.37 -8.67
C ASP A 132 -14.21 -23.49 -8.88
N LYS A 133 -13.85 -24.23 -7.81
CA LYS A 133 -12.86 -25.33 -7.93
C LYS A 133 -13.32 -26.44 -8.89
N ARG A 134 -14.64 -26.67 -9.01
CA ARG A 134 -15.18 -27.74 -9.86
C ARG A 134 -15.40 -27.30 -11.31
N PHE A 135 -15.68 -26.03 -11.52
CA PHE A 135 -16.10 -25.55 -12.82
C PHE A 135 -15.10 -24.59 -13.46
N GLY A 136 -14.02 -24.21 -12.77
CA GLY A 136 -12.97 -23.31 -13.27
C GLY A 136 -13.43 -21.86 -13.48
N TYR A 137 -14.73 -21.57 -13.31
CA TYR A 137 -15.29 -20.25 -13.54
C TYR A 137 -14.92 -19.27 -12.43
N ARG A 138 -14.77 -17.99 -12.81
CA ARG A 138 -14.81 -16.84 -11.90
C ARG A 138 -16.25 -16.56 -11.41
N PHE A 139 -17.02 -17.60 -11.10
CA PHE A 139 -18.43 -17.45 -10.71
C PHE A 139 -18.52 -16.67 -9.40
N THR A 140 -17.67 -16.96 -8.43
CA THR A 140 -17.61 -16.16 -7.20
C THR A 140 -17.39 -14.68 -7.53
N ASP A 141 -16.44 -14.34 -8.40
CA ASP A 141 -16.17 -12.93 -8.72
C ASP A 141 -17.37 -12.26 -9.40
N TYR A 142 -18.02 -12.94 -10.35
CA TYR A 142 -19.22 -12.44 -11.01
C TYR A 142 -20.41 -12.30 -10.05
N TYR A 143 -20.72 -13.36 -9.30
CA TYR A 143 -21.81 -13.41 -8.34
C TYR A 143 -21.62 -12.33 -7.29
N VAL A 144 -20.41 -12.18 -6.78
CA VAL A 144 -20.12 -11.19 -5.78
C VAL A 144 -20.14 -9.78 -6.34
N LYS A 145 -19.47 -9.48 -7.47
CA LYS A 145 -19.44 -8.14 -8.07
C LYS A 145 -20.84 -7.61 -8.36
N THR A 146 -21.72 -8.48 -8.85
CA THR A 146 -23.12 -8.13 -9.17
C THR A 146 -23.95 -7.85 -7.91
N ARG A 147 -23.68 -8.55 -6.79
CA ARG A 147 -24.39 -8.33 -5.51
C ARG A 147 -23.66 -7.33 -4.59
N SER A 148 -22.38 -7.03 -4.75
CA SER A 148 -21.67 -6.15 -3.82
C SER A 148 -22.07 -4.68 -4.03
N ASN A 149 -22.47 -4.31 -5.25
CA ASN A 149 -22.73 -2.91 -5.63
C ASN A 149 -24.22 -2.59 -5.79
N HIS A 150 -25.12 -3.57 -5.59
CA HIS A 150 -26.55 -3.37 -5.77
C HIS A 150 -27.22 -2.90 -4.46
N PRO A 151 -28.07 -1.85 -4.48
CA PRO A 151 -28.65 -1.25 -3.27
C PRO A 151 -29.54 -2.22 -2.47
N TYR A 152 -30.16 -3.19 -3.13
CA TYR A 152 -31.02 -4.21 -2.50
C TYR A 152 -30.29 -5.52 -2.19
N SER A 153 -28.95 -5.53 -2.19
CA SER A 153 -28.21 -6.76 -1.96
C SER A 153 -28.22 -7.19 -0.50
N GLN A 154 -28.89 -8.30 -0.24
CA GLN A 154 -28.93 -8.95 1.06
C GLN A 154 -27.56 -9.52 1.48
N LEU A 155 -26.66 -9.75 0.51
CA LEU A 155 -25.29 -10.20 0.78
C LEU A 155 -24.56 -9.21 1.70
N GLN A 156 -24.76 -7.90 1.50
CA GLN A 156 -24.10 -6.89 2.33
C GLN A 156 -24.48 -6.98 3.81
N GLN A 157 -25.71 -7.38 4.13
CA GLN A 157 -26.19 -7.41 5.52
C GLN A 157 -25.51 -8.51 6.35
N VAL A 158 -25.14 -9.64 5.73
CA VAL A 158 -24.39 -10.72 6.39
C VAL A 158 -22.93 -10.33 6.65
N PHE A 159 -22.35 -9.47 5.81
CA PHE A 159 -20.89 -9.21 5.81
C PHE A 159 -20.48 -7.84 6.36
N LYS A 160 -21.32 -6.80 6.26
CA LYS A 160 -21.02 -5.45 6.78
C LYS A 160 -21.44 -5.24 8.24
N HIS A 161 -22.08 -6.23 8.87
CA HIS A 161 -22.43 -6.20 10.30
C HIS A 161 -23.26 -4.99 10.73
N VAL A 162 -24.07 -4.48 9.81
CA VAL A 162 -24.89 -3.29 10.04
C VAL A 162 -25.84 -3.58 11.21
N GLY A 163 -25.80 -2.72 12.23
CA GLY A 163 -26.66 -2.83 13.42
C GLY A 163 -25.99 -3.41 14.67
N PHE A 164 -24.97 -4.28 14.56
CA PHE A 164 -24.32 -4.86 15.75
C PHE A 164 -23.58 -3.81 16.58
N GLY A 165 -22.92 -2.84 15.93
CA GLY A 165 -22.19 -1.78 16.64
C GLY A 165 -23.07 -0.95 17.57
N ALA A 166 -24.33 -0.69 17.19
CA ALA A 166 -25.28 0.04 18.02
C ALA A 166 -25.72 -0.76 19.25
N VAL A 167 -25.98 -2.06 19.08
CA VAL A 167 -26.33 -2.98 20.18
C VAL A 167 -25.16 -3.15 21.15
N VAL A 168 -23.93 -3.33 20.64
CA VAL A 168 -22.70 -3.41 21.45
C VAL A 168 -22.47 -2.10 22.20
N GLY A 169 -22.65 -0.97 21.54
CA GLY A 169 -22.52 0.36 22.15
C GLY A 169 -23.53 0.57 23.28
N ALA A 170 -24.80 0.18 23.08
CA ALA A 170 -25.84 0.27 24.10
C ALA A 170 -25.53 -0.60 25.34
N ILE A 171 -25.12 -1.86 25.13
CA ILE A 171 -24.74 -2.77 26.23
C ILE A 171 -23.52 -2.24 26.98
N SER A 172 -22.48 -1.83 26.25
CA SER A 172 -21.23 -1.34 26.85
C SER A 172 -21.44 -0.06 27.66
N ARG A 173 -22.26 0.87 27.13
CA ARG A 173 -22.63 2.10 27.82
C ARG A 173 -23.39 1.80 29.11
N ASN A 174 -24.49 1.05 29.02
CA ASN A 174 -25.35 0.83 30.18
C ASN A 174 -24.67 -0.01 31.27
N LEU A 175 -23.80 -0.96 30.91
CA LEU A 175 -22.98 -1.68 31.88
C LEU A 175 -21.94 -0.80 32.57
N ALA A 176 -21.35 0.16 31.84
CA ALA A 176 -20.41 1.13 32.40
C ALA A 176 -21.11 2.09 33.38
N ASP A 177 -22.29 2.60 33.01
CA ASP A 177 -23.10 3.49 33.84
C ASP A 177 -23.55 2.78 35.15
N LEU A 178 -23.78 1.47 35.13
CA LEU A 178 -24.13 0.69 36.33
C LEU A 178 -22.93 0.31 37.21
N GLN A 179 -21.70 0.39 36.68
CA GLN A 179 -20.48 0.15 37.46
C GLN A 179 -20.04 1.37 38.27
N ASP A 180 -20.36 2.59 37.80
CA ASP A 180 -20.04 3.83 38.50
C ASP A 180 -21.21 4.30 39.35
N HIS A 181 -21.21 3.94 40.64
CA HIS A 181 -21.94 4.72 41.64
C HIS A 181 -21.12 5.91 42.17
N GLU A 182 -19.93 6.17 41.63
CA GLU A 182 -19.11 7.33 41.98
C GLU A 182 -18.45 7.93 40.72
N GLY A 183 -18.96 9.06 40.23
CA GLY A 183 -18.21 9.87 39.26
C GLY A 183 -19.06 10.80 38.41
N ASN A 184 -19.14 12.07 38.81
CA ASN A 184 -19.61 13.20 37.99
C ASN A 184 -18.79 13.30 36.69
N TYR A 185 -19.27 12.72 35.59
CA TYR A 185 -18.75 12.98 34.25
C TYR A 185 -19.84 13.58 33.38
N ILE A 186 -19.55 14.71 32.74
CA ILE A 186 -20.48 15.47 31.89
C ILE A 186 -20.60 14.81 30.50
N SER A 187 -19.57 14.09 30.06
CA SER A 187 -19.50 13.43 28.75
C SER A 187 -19.00 11.98 28.86
N ILE A 188 -19.61 11.11 28.06
CA ILE A 188 -19.33 9.68 27.96
C ILE A 188 -17.95 9.33 27.36
N TYR A 189 -17.26 10.32 26.78
CA TYR A 189 -15.92 10.13 26.20
C TYR A 189 -14.79 10.57 27.14
N ASP A 190 -15.12 11.17 28.27
CA ASP A 190 -14.16 11.70 29.25
C ASP A 190 -13.72 10.64 30.27
N GLN A 191 -14.17 9.38 30.12
CA GLN A 191 -13.81 8.30 31.03
C GLN A 191 -12.32 7.90 30.86
N PRO A 192 -11.51 7.87 31.94
CA PRO A 192 -10.19 7.30 31.88
C PRO A 192 -10.27 5.78 31.59
N ALA A 193 -9.31 5.25 30.84
CA ALA A 193 -9.22 3.81 30.54
C ALA A 193 -9.14 3.01 31.85
N LYS A 194 -10.22 2.33 32.25
CA LYS A 194 -10.28 1.53 33.48
C LYS A 194 -9.58 0.18 33.32
N SER A 195 -9.13 -0.37 34.47
CA SER A 195 -8.29 -1.55 34.62
C SER A 195 -8.97 -2.90 34.39
N HIS A 196 -10.31 -3.01 34.47
CA HIS A 196 -11.02 -4.30 34.30
C HIS A 196 -12.40 -4.13 33.62
N PRO A 197 -12.49 -4.21 32.28
CA PRO A 197 -13.78 -4.28 31.58
C PRO A 197 -14.56 -5.56 31.95
N ASP A 198 -15.90 -5.50 31.88
CA ASP A 198 -16.76 -6.66 32.13
C ASP A 198 -16.43 -7.78 31.10
N PRO A 199 -16.26 -9.06 31.53
CA PRO A 199 -15.80 -10.14 30.65
C PRO A 199 -16.73 -10.41 29.45
N VAL A 200 -18.02 -10.04 29.57
CA VAL A 200 -18.98 -10.12 28.46
C VAL A 200 -18.63 -9.12 27.36
N ILE A 201 -18.14 -7.92 27.70
CA ILE A 201 -17.74 -6.90 26.72
C ILE A 201 -16.48 -7.35 25.97
N ASP A 202 -15.51 -7.95 26.66
CA ASP A 202 -14.29 -8.46 26.02
C ASP A 202 -14.57 -9.64 25.09
N SER A 203 -15.45 -10.55 25.49
CA SER A 203 -15.87 -11.66 24.63
C SER A 203 -16.66 -11.17 23.41
N ILE A 204 -17.50 -10.14 23.55
CA ILE A 204 -18.18 -9.47 22.42
C ILE A 204 -17.15 -8.82 21.49
N LYS A 205 -16.19 -8.05 22.01
CA LYS A 205 -15.11 -7.45 21.19
C LYS A 205 -14.31 -8.52 20.46
N ALA A 206 -13.95 -9.60 21.14
CA ALA A 206 -13.24 -10.73 20.54
C ALA A 206 -14.09 -11.44 19.46
N ALA A 207 -15.40 -11.58 19.66
CA ALA A 207 -16.32 -12.14 18.68
C ALA A 207 -16.50 -11.21 17.46
N VAL A 208 -16.64 -9.90 17.67
CA VAL A 208 -16.72 -8.90 16.60
C VAL A 208 -15.42 -8.84 15.81
N ASN A 209 -14.26 -8.90 16.46
CA ASN A 209 -12.95 -8.94 15.78
C ASN A 209 -12.78 -10.23 14.97
N ARG A 210 -13.15 -11.40 15.53
CA ARG A 210 -13.16 -12.67 14.80
C ARG A 210 -14.11 -12.63 13.61
N LEU A 211 -15.29 -12.07 13.81
CA LEU A 211 -16.31 -11.92 12.79
C LEU A 211 -15.78 -11.02 11.68
N SER A 212 -15.26 -9.83 12.00
CA SER A 212 -14.63 -8.89 11.06
C SER A 212 -13.55 -9.58 10.21
N ASN A 213 -12.62 -10.32 10.83
CA ASN A 213 -11.61 -11.10 10.10
C ASN A 213 -12.23 -12.20 9.22
N SER A 214 -13.30 -12.86 9.69
CA SER A 214 -14.01 -13.93 8.97
C SER A 214 -14.97 -13.41 7.88
N THR A 215 -15.35 -12.14 7.91
CA THR A 215 -16.28 -11.49 6.98
C THR A 215 -15.62 -10.39 6.17
N ASN A 216 -14.31 -10.19 6.31
CA ASN A 216 -13.53 -9.25 5.50
C ASN A 216 -13.56 -9.76 4.05
N PHE A 217 -14.64 -9.41 3.38
CA PHE A 217 -15.04 -10.00 2.12
C PHE A 217 -14.25 -9.38 0.98
N LEU A 218 -13.77 -8.14 1.15
CA LEU A 218 -12.73 -7.53 0.34
C LEU A 218 -11.39 -8.23 0.48
N GLU A 219 -11.08 -8.82 1.64
CA GLU A 219 -9.92 -9.69 1.81
C GLU A 219 -10.18 -11.07 1.19
N PHE A 220 -11.42 -11.59 1.17
CA PHE A 220 -11.76 -12.84 0.46
C PHE A 220 -11.82 -12.70 -1.08
N LEU A 221 -12.29 -11.57 -1.58
CA LEU A 221 -12.29 -11.20 -3.00
C LEU A 221 -10.92 -10.74 -3.45
N GLY A 222 -10.26 -9.90 -2.66
CA GLY A 222 -8.87 -9.51 -2.84
C GLY A 222 -7.96 -10.73 -2.79
N SER A 223 -8.14 -11.62 -1.82
CA SER A 223 -7.37 -12.88 -1.78
C SER A 223 -7.68 -13.80 -2.94
N ARG A 224 -8.82 -13.73 -3.65
CA ARG A 224 -9.06 -14.58 -4.84
C ARG A 224 -8.70 -13.93 -6.17
N ALA A 225 -8.86 -12.61 -6.29
CA ALA A 225 -8.32 -11.85 -7.41
C ALA A 225 -6.78 -11.73 -7.34
N PHE A 226 -6.19 -11.91 -6.14
CA PHE A 226 -4.74 -11.78 -5.94
C PHE A 226 -4.05 -13.07 -5.52
N ILE A 227 -4.69 -14.09 -4.92
CA ILE A 227 -3.95 -15.22 -4.34
C ILE A 227 -4.76 -16.52 -4.49
N ILE A 228 -4.37 -17.38 -5.43
CA ILE A 228 -4.58 -18.81 -5.23
C ILE A 228 -3.81 -19.15 -3.94
N GLN A 229 -4.51 -19.18 -2.81
CA GLN A 229 -3.95 -19.73 -1.59
C GLN A 229 -3.81 -21.23 -1.85
N ASP A 230 -2.56 -21.64 -2.09
CA ASP A 230 -2.00 -22.78 -1.38
C ASP A 230 -2.44 -22.72 0.08
N GLU A 231 -2.69 -23.91 0.63
CA GLU A 231 -3.36 -24.17 1.89
C GLU A 231 -3.19 -23.07 2.96
N SER A 232 -4.29 -22.78 3.67
CA SER A 232 -4.26 -21.93 4.86
C SER A 232 -3.00 -22.23 5.69
N PRO A 233 -2.16 -21.21 6.02
CA PRO A 233 -1.03 -21.39 6.89
C PRO A 233 -1.48 -22.16 8.12
N THR A 234 -0.88 -23.31 8.38
CA THR A 234 -0.97 -23.93 9.70
C THR A 234 -0.50 -22.90 10.73
N PRO A 235 -0.99 -22.94 11.99
CA PRO A 235 -0.61 -21.98 13.04
C PRO A 235 0.92 -21.84 13.27
N SER A 236 1.73 -22.72 12.69
CA SER A 236 3.19 -22.63 12.62
C SER A 236 3.73 -21.55 11.65
N GLU A 237 3.06 -21.26 10.53
CA GLU A 237 3.57 -20.28 9.54
C GLU A 237 3.39 -18.83 9.99
N ASP A 238 2.29 -18.52 10.69
CA ASP A 238 2.10 -17.20 11.34
C ASP A 238 3.18 -16.97 12.43
N GLN A 239 3.57 -18.02 13.17
CA GLN A 239 4.66 -17.95 14.15
C GLN A 239 6.05 -17.68 13.51
N PHE A 240 6.32 -18.21 12.30
CA PHE A 240 7.59 -18.00 11.60
C PHE A 240 7.70 -16.59 10.99
N VAL A 241 6.62 -16.00 10.47
CA VAL A 241 6.62 -14.62 9.96
C VAL A 241 6.77 -13.62 11.11
N GLU A 242 6.13 -13.87 12.26
CA GLU A 242 6.35 -13.10 13.50
C GLU A 242 7.80 -13.19 13.99
N GLN A 243 8.47 -14.34 13.83
CA GLN A 243 9.89 -14.52 14.19
C GLN A 243 10.88 -13.80 13.26
N SER A 244 10.50 -13.57 11.99
CA SER A 244 11.34 -12.88 10.99
C SER A 244 11.28 -11.35 11.05
N TYR A 245 10.30 -10.81 11.80
CA TYR A 245 10.07 -9.38 11.91
C TYR A 245 11.03 -8.72 12.90
N HIS A 246 11.91 -7.87 12.40
CA HIS A 246 12.80 -7.05 13.22
C HIS A 246 12.45 -5.56 13.09
N PHE A 247 11.81 -5.02 14.13
CA PHE A 247 11.43 -3.60 14.18
C PHE A 247 12.59 -2.65 13.87
N MET A 248 13.79 -2.92 14.39
CA MET A 248 14.98 -2.11 14.14
C MET A 248 15.36 -2.05 12.65
N SER A 249 15.18 -3.16 11.92
CA SER A 249 15.48 -3.21 10.49
C SER A 249 14.42 -2.45 9.68
N LEU A 250 13.14 -2.50 10.08
CA LEU A 250 12.11 -1.62 9.53
C LEU A 250 12.43 -0.14 9.79
N LEU A 251 12.82 0.21 11.02
CA LEU A 251 13.21 1.57 11.39
C LEU A 251 14.37 2.08 10.52
N LEU A 252 15.41 1.26 10.30
CA LEU A 252 16.55 1.61 9.44
C LEU A 252 16.13 1.86 7.99
N ASN A 253 15.15 1.13 7.45
CA ASN A 253 14.59 1.38 6.11
C ASN A 253 13.78 2.70 6.07
N LEU A 254 13.04 3.02 7.14
CA LEU A 254 12.31 4.28 7.26
C LEU A 254 13.27 5.48 7.38
N VAL A 255 14.32 5.35 8.20
CA VAL A 255 15.37 6.37 8.35
C VAL A 255 16.13 6.56 7.04
N ASN A 256 16.46 5.49 6.31
CA ASN A 256 17.07 5.60 4.97
C ASN A 256 16.20 6.45 4.04
N THR A 257 14.90 6.16 4.01
CA THR A 257 13.95 6.88 3.17
C THR A 257 13.84 8.36 3.56
N PHE A 258 13.74 8.64 4.86
CA PHE A 258 13.74 10.00 5.39
C PHE A 258 15.02 10.74 4.98
N LEU A 259 16.19 10.18 5.26
CA LEU A 259 17.48 10.81 5.00
C LEU A 259 17.72 11.03 3.50
N TYR A 260 17.27 10.10 2.65
CA TYR A 260 17.30 10.26 1.20
C TYR A 260 16.43 11.41 0.70
N MET A 261 15.25 11.58 1.29
CA MET A 261 14.36 12.69 0.95
C MET A 261 14.93 14.03 1.45
N VAL A 262 15.51 14.08 2.64
CA VAL A 262 16.28 15.26 3.09
C VAL A 262 17.38 15.59 2.08
N ASN A 263 18.18 14.60 1.67
CA ASN A 263 19.28 14.79 0.71
C ASN A 263 18.82 15.35 -0.64
N THR A 264 17.63 14.95 -1.08
CA THR A 264 17.08 15.38 -2.36
C THR A 264 16.67 16.85 -2.31
N TYR A 265 15.97 17.26 -1.25
CA TYR A 265 15.31 18.57 -1.16
C TYR A 265 16.12 19.64 -0.41
N ILE A 266 17.16 19.27 0.35
CA ILE A 266 18.03 20.22 1.08
C ILE A 266 18.73 21.22 0.16
N ILE A 267 18.95 20.85 -1.10
CA ILE A 267 19.63 21.72 -2.06
C ILE A 267 18.69 22.65 -2.84
N VAL A 268 17.37 22.40 -2.81
CA VAL A 268 16.40 23.11 -3.66
C VAL A 268 16.41 24.62 -3.42
N PRO A 269 16.47 25.13 -2.17
CA PRO A 269 16.54 26.58 -1.93
C PRO A 269 17.82 27.27 -2.42
N THR A 270 18.89 26.51 -2.67
CA THR A 270 20.22 27.05 -3.01
C THR A 270 20.68 26.67 -4.43
N ALA A 271 19.95 25.82 -5.14
CA ALA A 271 20.37 25.24 -6.42
C ALA A 271 20.59 26.28 -7.53
N ASP A 272 19.75 27.31 -7.59
CA ASP A 272 19.86 28.43 -8.53
C ASP A 272 21.10 29.28 -8.25
N LYS A 273 21.33 29.65 -6.98
CA LYS A 273 22.51 30.43 -6.57
C LYS A 273 23.81 29.65 -6.74
N TYR A 274 23.80 28.35 -6.45
CA TYR A 274 24.96 27.51 -6.64
C TYR A 274 25.32 27.36 -8.12
N SER A 275 24.33 27.33 -9.01
CA SER A 275 24.57 27.40 -10.45
C SER A 275 25.27 28.71 -10.84
N LEU A 276 24.77 29.84 -10.34
CA LEU A 276 25.33 31.17 -10.61
C LEU A 276 26.76 31.32 -10.05
N SER A 277 27.04 30.78 -8.85
CA SER A 277 28.37 30.86 -8.23
C SER A 277 29.43 30.05 -8.98
N LEU A 278 29.00 28.99 -9.69
CA LEU A 278 29.83 28.18 -10.59
C LEU A 278 29.95 28.75 -12.01
N GLY A 279 29.26 29.86 -12.31
CA GLY A 279 29.29 30.54 -13.61
C GLY A 279 28.30 30.02 -14.65
N ALA A 280 27.24 29.33 -14.22
CA ALA A 280 26.14 28.86 -15.09
C ALA A 280 24.84 29.66 -14.83
N GLU A 281 23.88 29.59 -15.76
CA GLU A 281 22.57 30.27 -15.60
C GLU A 281 21.75 29.66 -14.46
N ALA A 282 20.86 30.45 -13.84
CA ALA A 282 19.99 30.01 -12.75
C ALA A 282 19.08 28.83 -13.16
N THR A 283 18.68 28.77 -14.44
CA THR A 283 17.80 27.74 -15.02
C THR A 283 18.44 26.34 -15.10
N VAL A 284 19.77 26.25 -14.96
CA VAL A 284 20.51 24.99 -14.83
C VAL A 284 20.21 24.30 -13.50
N CYS A 285 19.53 24.97 -12.55
CA CYS A 285 19.02 24.36 -11.33
C CYS A 285 18.14 23.12 -11.61
N GLY A 286 17.36 23.11 -12.70
CA GLY A 286 16.57 21.96 -13.12
C GLY A 286 17.44 20.74 -13.43
N ILE A 287 18.55 20.92 -14.17
CA ILE A 287 19.52 19.84 -14.43
C ILE A 287 20.19 19.38 -13.12
N ILE A 288 20.56 20.31 -12.24
CA ILE A 288 21.19 19.98 -10.95
C ILE A 288 20.24 19.17 -10.07
N ILE A 289 18.96 19.53 -10.02
CA ILE A 289 17.93 18.81 -9.28
C ILE A 289 17.67 17.45 -9.94
N GLY A 290 17.39 17.43 -11.25
CA GLY A 290 16.98 16.24 -12.01
C GLY A 290 18.07 15.22 -12.30
N SER A 291 19.35 15.59 -12.29
CA SER A 291 20.46 14.63 -12.45
C SER A 291 20.40 13.49 -11.43
N MET A 292 19.98 13.76 -10.20
CA MET A 292 19.75 12.75 -9.17
C MET A 292 18.61 11.78 -9.56
N ALA A 293 17.51 12.30 -10.10
CA ALA A 293 16.37 11.50 -10.55
C ALA A 293 16.72 10.63 -11.76
N VAL A 294 17.53 11.15 -12.70
CA VAL A 294 18.01 10.40 -13.88
C VAL A 294 18.82 9.18 -13.43
N ALA A 295 19.79 9.36 -12.54
CA ALA A 295 20.59 8.25 -12.02
C ALA A 295 19.74 7.26 -11.19
N GLN A 296 18.73 7.76 -10.47
CA GLN A 296 17.81 6.91 -9.73
C GLN A 296 17.04 5.96 -10.66
N LEU A 297 16.57 6.43 -11.83
CA LEU A 297 15.78 5.62 -12.77
C LEU A 297 16.50 4.34 -13.20
N PHE A 298 17.81 4.41 -13.37
CA PHE A 298 18.62 3.24 -13.71
C PHE A 298 18.97 2.39 -12.48
N SER A 299 19.25 3.02 -11.34
CA SER A 299 19.67 2.30 -10.14
C SER A 299 18.54 1.51 -9.48
N SER A 300 17.29 1.99 -9.55
CA SER A 300 16.12 1.30 -8.96
C SER A 300 15.88 -0.09 -9.54
N VAL A 301 16.07 -0.28 -10.85
CA VAL A 301 15.97 -1.61 -11.48
C VAL A 301 17.04 -2.56 -10.95
N TYR A 302 18.29 -2.10 -10.86
CA TYR A 302 19.42 -2.89 -10.36
C TYR A 302 19.24 -3.24 -8.87
N PHE A 303 18.84 -2.28 -8.05
CA PHE A 303 18.54 -2.51 -6.64
C PHE A 303 17.35 -3.43 -6.42
N SER A 304 16.31 -3.33 -7.26
CA SER A 304 15.19 -4.28 -7.21
C SER A 304 15.67 -5.69 -7.52
N ALA A 305 16.56 -5.87 -8.50
CA ALA A 305 17.15 -7.16 -8.83
C ALA A 305 18.04 -7.69 -7.69
N TRP A 306 18.88 -6.83 -7.11
CA TRP A 306 19.82 -7.19 -6.03
C TRP A 306 19.09 -7.54 -4.72
N SER A 307 18.03 -6.80 -4.40
CA SER A 307 17.20 -7.05 -3.20
C SER A 307 16.51 -8.42 -3.20
N ASN A 308 16.42 -9.12 -4.35
CA ASN A 308 16.00 -10.53 -4.37
C ASN A 308 16.94 -11.44 -3.54
N ARG A 309 18.22 -11.08 -3.42
CA ARG A 309 19.25 -11.93 -2.77
C ARG A 309 19.64 -11.46 -1.36
N SER A 310 19.64 -10.16 -1.11
CA SER A 310 20.00 -9.57 0.18
C SER A 310 19.50 -8.13 0.24
N TYR A 311 19.01 -7.70 1.41
CA TYR A 311 18.61 -6.33 1.68
C TYR A 311 19.77 -5.48 2.22
N LEU A 312 20.66 -6.07 3.03
CA LEU A 312 21.76 -5.34 3.66
C LEU A 312 22.76 -4.80 2.62
N ARG A 313 23.17 -5.63 1.66
CA ARG A 313 24.22 -5.26 0.69
C ARG A 313 23.81 -4.06 -0.20
N PRO A 314 22.60 -4.02 -0.77
CA PRO A 314 22.06 -2.82 -1.43
C PRO A 314 22.09 -1.56 -0.55
N LEU A 315 21.68 -1.66 0.72
CA LEU A 315 21.61 -0.51 1.63
C LEU A 315 23.01 0.04 1.98
N VAL A 316 23.99 -0.85 2.16
CA VAL A 316 25.39 -0.46 2.37
C VAL A 316 25.94 0.25 1.13
N PHE A 317 25.76 -0.33 -0.06
CA PHE A 317 26.20 0.27 -1.32
C PHE A 317 25.56 1.65 -1.54
N SER A 318 24.25 1.75 -1.29
CA SER A 318 23.50 3.00 -1.31
C SER A 318 24.13 4.08 -0.41
N SER A 319 24.41 3.73 0.84
CA SER A 319 24.96 4.67 1.83
C SER A 319 26.36 5.15 1.46
N VAL A 320 27.20 4.28 0.90
CA VAL A 320 28.55 4.65 0.43
C VAL A 320 28.48 5.62 -0.75
N PHE A 321 27.62 5.37 -1.74
CA PHE A 321 27.46 6.26 -2.89
C PHE A 321 26.85 7.62 -2.50
N LEU A 322 25.93 7.63 -1.54
CA LEU A 322 25.36 8.88 -1.00
C LEU A 322 26.38 9.68 -0.21
N LEU A 323 27.28 9.03 0.53
CA LEU A 323 28.39 9.70 1.20
C LEU A 323 29.35 10.32 0.18
N LEU A 324 29.79 9.55 -0.81
CA LEU A 324 30.72 10.02 -1.86
C LEU A 324 30.11 11.13 -2.72
N GLY A 325 28.85 10.98 -3.13
CA GLY A 325 28.14 11.96 -3.95
C GLY A 325 27.97 13.30 -3.24
N ASN A 326 27.67 13.29 -1.94
CA ASN A 326 27.55 14.50 -1.13
C ASN A 326 28.89 15.19 -0.87
N MET A 327 29.97 14.43 -0.66
CA MET A 327 31.32 14.99 -0.60
C MET A 327 31.70 15.67 -1.92
N LEU A 328 31.43 15.02 -3.06
CA LEU A 328 31.73 15.57 -4.37
C LEU A 328 30.88 16.81 -4.69
N TYR A 329 29.60 16.81 -4.29
CA TYR A 329 28.72 17.98 -4.38
C TYR A 329 29.29 19.19 -3.62
N ALA A 330 29.80 18.99 -2.41
CA ALA A 330 30.38 20.08 -1.63
C ALA A 330 31.72 20.57 -2.21
N LEU A 331 32.56 19.65 -2.69
CA LEU A 331 33.86 19.97 -3.30
C LEU A 331 33.74 20.69 -4.65
N ALA A 332 32.62 20.54 -5.36
CA ALA A 332 32.41 21.17 -6.66
C ALA A 332 32.53 22.70 -6.62
N TYR A 333 32.18 23.33 -5.50
CA TYR A 333 32.34 24.76 -5.26
C TYR A 333 33.81 25.18 -5.28
N ASP A 334 34.67 24.46 -4.54
CA ASP A 334 36.10 24.76 -4.46
C ASP A 334 36.82 24.44 -5.78
N LEU A 335 36.32 23.46 -6.54
CA LEU A 335 36.80 23.11 -7.89
C LEU A 335 36.26 24.03 -8.99
N ARG A 336 35.28 24.90 -8.70
CA ARG A 336 34.54 25.74 -9.66
C ARG A 336 34.09 24.96 -10.90
N SER A 337 33.50 23.77 -10.70
CA SER A 337 33.19 22.84 -11.78
C SER A 337 31.74 22.33 -11.71
N VAL A 338 30.91 22.80 -12.66
CA VAL A 338 29.54 22.28 -12.86
C VAL A 338 29.53 20.77 -13.17
N PRO A 339 30.45 20.21 -13.99
CA PRO A 339 30.52 18.76 -14.16
C PRO A 339 30.76 17.99 -12.86
N ALA A 340 31.64 18.48 -11.97
CA ALA A 340 31.88 17.85 -10.68
C ALA A 340 30.62 17.84 -9.81
N LEU A 341 29.86 18.94 -9.81
CA LEU A 341 28.57 19.05 -9.14
C LEU A 341 27.59 17.98 -9.66
N LEU A 342 27.44 17.88 -10.98
CA LEU A 342 26.53 16.92 -11.61
C LEU A 342 26.94 15.47 -11.35
N ILE A 343 28.23 15.14 -11.38
CA ILE A 343 28.72 13.79 -11.03
C ILE A 343 28.38 13.46 -9.57
N GLY A 344 28.54 14.43 -8.65
CA GLY A 344 28.13 14.26 -7.26
C GLY A 344 26.64 13.95 -7.12
N ARG A 345 25.79 14.67 -7.86
CA ARG A 345 24.34 14.44 -7.88
C ARG A 345 23.97 13.09 -8.51
N LEU A 346 24.64 12.68 -9.58
CA LEU A 346 24.47 11.35 -10.18
C LEU A 346 24.82 10.24 -9.19
N PHE A 347 25.89 10.40 -8.41
CA PHE A 347 26.26 9.44 -7.36
C PHE A 347 25.18 9.35 -6.26
N CYS A 348 24.63 10.50 -5.84
CA CYS A 348 23.49 10.52 -4.92
C CYS A 348 22.26 9.79 -5.50
N GLY A 349 22.00 9.90 -6.80
CA GLY A 349 20.92 9.18 -7.49
C GLY A 349 21.17 7.67 -7.60
N LEU A 350 22.41 7.27 -7.91
CA LEU A 350 22.84 5.87 -7.92
C LEU A 350 22.74 5.21 -6.54
N GLY A 351 22.78 6.00 -5.47
CA GLY A 351 22.56 5.53 -4.10
C GLY A 351 21.09 5.37 -3.69
N SER A 352 20.11 5.46 -4.60
CA SER A 352 18.69 5.38 -4.22
C SER A 352 18.23 3.97 -3.84
N ALA A 353 18.10 3.69 -2.53
CA ALA A 353 17.58 2.41 -2.04
C ALA A 353 16.05 2.36 -1.90
N ARG A 354 15.29 3.32 -2.44
CA ARG A 354 13.83 3.41 -2.22
C ARG A 354 13.06 2.18 -2.68
N ALA A 355 13.45 1.58 -3.80
CA ALA A 355 12.87 0.32 -4.28
C ALA A 355 13.10 -0.83 -3.28
N VAL A 356 14.29 -0.88 -2.67
CA VAL A 356 14.65 -1.86 -1.63
C VAL A 356 13.80 -1.64 -0.37
N ASN A 357 13.68 -0.40 0.11
CA ASN A 357 12.91 -0.07 1.31
C ASN A 357 11.43 -0.45 1.17
N ARG A 358 10.83 -0.16 0.00
CA ARG A 358 9.44 -0.54 -0.29
C ARG A 358 9.27 -2.05 -0.36
N ARG A 359 10.22 -2.74 -0.98
CA ARG A 359 10.20 -4.21 -1.05
C ARG A 359 10.34 -4.85 0.33
N TYR A 360 11.24 -4.33 1.16
CA TYR A 360 11.42 -4.81 2.53
C TYR A 360 10.11 -4.76 3.33
N ILE A 361 9.34 -3.66 3.19
CA ILE A 361 8.01 -3.54 3.82
C ILE A 361 7.04 -4.60 3.28
N SER A 362 7.02 -4.83 1.97
CA SER A 362 6.17 -5.85 1.34
C SER A 362 6.54 -7.27 1.78
N ASP A 363 7.82 -7.58 1.87
CA ASP A 363 8.30 -8.96 2.03
C ASP A 363 8.44 -9.36 3.51
N CYS A 364 8.86 -8.44 4.39
CA CYS A 364 9.26 -8.76 5.77
C CYS A 364 8.27 -8.29 6.84
N VAL A 365 7.34 -7.38 6.54
CA VAL A 365 6.37 -6.89 7.53
C VAL A 365 5.13 -7.80 7.52
N PRO A 366 4.60 -8.23 8.67
CA PRO A 366 3.35 -9.00 8.74
C PRO A 366 2.16 -8.24 8.12
N LEU A 367 1.23 -8.95 7.47
CA LEU A 367 0.08 -8.35 6.77
C LEU A 367 -0.71 -7.33 7.63
N LYS A 368 -0.89 -7.61 8.92
CA LYS A 368 -1.58 -6.74 9.88
C LYS A 368 -0.90 -5.37 10.06
N LEU A 369 0.42 -5.31 9.90
CA LEU A 369 1.26 -4.11 10.11
C LEU A 369 1.71 -3.46 8.79
N ARG A 370 1.55 -4.13 7.64
CA ARG A 370 2.02 -3.62 6.33
C ARG A 370 1.43 -2.26 5.96
N MET A 371 0.14 -2.05 6.24
CA MET A 371 -0.52 -0.77 5.98
C MET A 371 0.11 0.35 6.82
N GLN A 372 0.35 0.10 8.11
CA GLN A 372 1.00 1.05 9.01
C GLN A 372 2.45 1.32 8.62
N ALA A 373 3.21 0.28 8.24
CA ALA A 373 4.59 0.43 7.77
C ALA A 373 4.68 1.20 6.44
N SER A 374 3.74 0.97 5.52
CA SER A 374 3.65 1.71 4.25
C SER A 374 3.27 3.18 4.48
N ALA A 375 2.32 3.44 5.39
CA ALA A 375 2.00 4.80 5.83
C ALA A 375 3.22 5.47 6.48
N GLY A 376 3.95 4.75 7.33
CA GLY A 376 5.20 5.22 7.93
C GLY A 376 6.27 5.59 6.88
N PHE A 377 6.39 4.82 5.80
CA PHE A 377 7.29 5.14 4.68
C PHE A 377 6.91 6.45 3.97
N VAL A 378 5.61 6.66 3.73
CA VAL A 378 5.11 7.90 3.12
C VAL A 378 5.35 9.09 4.05
N THR A 379 5.00 8.97 5.33
CA THR A 379 5.25 10.01 6.34
C THR A 379 6.73 10.33 6.50
N ALA A 380 7.61 9.32 6.55
CA ALA A 380 9.05 9.52 6.59
C ALA A 380 9.56 10.25 5.33
N SER A 381 8.98 9.94 4.16
CA SER A 381 9.34 10.63 2.92
C SER A 381 8.93 12.11 2.93
N ALA A 382 7.71 12.40 3.38
CA ALA A 382 7.17 13.76 3.48
C ALA A 382 7.91 14.60 4.53
N LEU A 383 8.18 14.02 5.70
CA LEU A 383 9.02 14.65 6.72
C LEU A 383 10.41 14.98 6.18
N GLY A 384 11.03 14.07 5.41
CA GLY A 384 12.33 14.34 4.79
C GLY A 384 12.27 15.50 3.80
N MET A 385 11.20 15.58 3.00
CA MET A 385 10.96 16.69 2.07
C MET A 385 10.80 18.04 2.79
N ALA A 386 10.16 18.06 3.96
CA ALA A 386 10.02 19.27 4.78
C ALA A 386 11.32 19.63 5.52
N CYS A 387 12.00 18.65 6.09
CA CYS A 387 13.23 18.83 6.86
C CYS A 387 14.40 19.30 5.99
N GLY A 388 14.48 18.90 4.71
CA GLY A 388 15.53 19.34 3.79
C GLY A 388 15.66 20.87 3.72
N PRO A 389 14.67 21.59 3.19
CA PRO A 389 14.68 23.05 3.15
C PRO A 389 14.83 23.70 4.53
N ALA A 390 14.22 23.12 5.58
CA ALA A 390 14.37 23.64 6.95
C ALA A 390 15.83 23.63 7.43
N LEU A 391 16.58 22.55 7.15
CA LEU A 391 18.00 22.46 7.47
C LEU A 391 18.84 23.42 6.63
N ALA A 392 18.52 23.59 5.35
CA ALA A 392 19.19 24.55 4.47
C ALA A 392 19.11 25.98 5.01
N CYS A 393 17.98 26.36 5.63
CA CYS A 393 17.82 27.67 6.27
C CYS A 393 18.78 27.89 7.45
N LEU A 394 19.20 26.84 8.15
CA LEU A 394 20.11 26.95 9.31
C LEU A 394 21.58 27.13 8.88
N PHE A 395 21.91 26.88 7.62
CA PHE A 395 23.28 26.76 7.13
C PHE A 395 23.88 28.06 6.56
N GLN A 396 23.67 29.18 7.26
CA GLN A 396 24.15 30.50 6.81
C GLN A 396 25.58 30.86 7.21
N THR A 397 26.38 29.86 7.59
CA THR A 397 27.75 30.10 8.03
C THR A 397 28.64 30.31 6.82
N LYS A 398 29.56 31.28 6.90
CA LYS A 398 30.65 31.47 5.94
C LYS A 398 31.96 31.23 6.67
N LEU A 399 32.49 30.02 6.52
CA LEU A 399 33.75 29.59 7.12
C LEU A 399 34.63 29.01 6.03
N LYS A 400 35.93 29.30 6.07
CA LYS A 400 36.90 28.66 5.20
C LYS A 400 37.95 27.99 6.07
N ILE A 401 38.04 26.67 5.99
CA ILE A 401 39.00 25.88 6.77
C ILE A 401 39.94 25.22 5.76
N TYR A 402 41.21 25.61 5.77
CA TYR A 402 42.20 25.24 4.74
C TYR A 402 41.70 25.58 3.32
N ASN A 403 41.62 24.57 2.44
CA ASN A 403 41.12 24.68 1.07
C ASN A 403 39.63 24.36 0.92
N LEU A 404 38.92 24.07 2.02
CA LEU A 404 37.51 23.73 2.00
C LEU A 404 36.65 24.94 2.39
N THR A 405 35.74 25.32 1.51
CA THR A 405 34.77 26.39 1.78
C THR A 405 33.50 25.80 2.36
N PHE A 406 33.07 26.34 3.50
CA PHE A 406 31.81 26.06 4.18
C PHE A 406 30.91 27.29 4.04
N ASN A 407 29.97 27.23 3.10
CA ASN A 407 28.97 28.27 2.85
C ASN A 407 27.56 27.65 2.76
N GLU A 408 26.56 28.49 2.49
CA GLU A 408 25.15 28.08 2.27
C GLU A 408 24.98 27.00 1.18
N GLU A 409 25.89 26.94 0.21
CA GLU A 409 25.83 26.03 -0.94
C GLU A 409 26.52 24.68 -0.65
N THR A 410 27.62 24.67 0.12
CA THR A 410 28.42 23.47 0.40
C THR A 410 28.06 22.77 1.71
N LEU A 411 27.54 23.50 2.72
CA LEU A 411 27.13 22.90 4.01
C LEU A 411 26.13 21.75 3.85
N PRO A 412 25.09 21.87 2.99
CA PRO A 412 24.18 20.76 2.72
C PRO A 412 24.91 19.45 2.38
N GLY A 413 25.93 19.52 1.52
CA GLY A 413 26.72 18.34 1.13
C GLY A 413 27.53 17.77 2.29
N TRP A 414 28.25 18.59 3.05
CA TRP A 414 29.06 18.12 4.18
C TRP A 414 28.22 17.47 5.28
N ILE A 415 27.10 18.10 5.65
CA ILE A 415 26.22 17.60 6.72
C ILE A 415 25.54 16.31 6.28
N MET A 416 25.07 16.23 5.04
CA MET A 416 24.50 15.00 4.52
C MET A 416 25.54 13.89 4.41
N ALA A 417 26.78 14.17 4.02
CA ALA A 417 27.86 13.18 4.01
C ALA A 417 28.12 12.59 5.41
N LEU A 418 28.15 13.44 6.45
CA LEU A 418 28.26 13.00 7.84
C LEU A 418 27.05 12.17 8.29
N ALA A 419 25.84 12.60 7.94
CA ALA A 419 24.62 11.87 8.29
C ALA A 419 24.58 10.48 7.63
N TRP A 420 25.02 10.36 6.37
CA TRP A 420 25.15 9.07 5.68
C TRP A 420 26.26 8.19 6.26
N ALA A 421 27.37 8.79 6.75
CA ALA A 421 28.41 8.05 7.47
C ALA A 421 27.87 7.46 8.78
N PHE A 422 27.14 8.26 9.55
CA PHE A 422 26.48 7.79 10.78
C PHE A 422 25.45 6.71 10.48
N TYR A 423 24.61 6.90 9.47
CA TYR A 423 23.65 5.90 9.03
C TYR A 423 24.33 4.59 8.62
N LEU A 424 25.43 4.65 7.88
CA LEU A 424 26.20 3.47 7.47
C LEU A 424 26.73 2.68 8.68
N LEU A 425 27.27 3.38 9.69
CA LEU A 425 27.72 2.76 10.94
C LEU A 425 26.55 2.12 11.69
N TRP A 426 25.42 2.83 11.80
CA TRP A 426 24.24 2.33 12.49
C TRP A 426 23.63 1.11 11.77
N LEU A 427 23.56 1.15 10.45
CA LEU A 427 23.12 0.05 9.59
C LEU A 427 23.99 -1.20 9.82
N TRP A 428 25.31 -1.03 9.86
CA TRP A 428 26.23 -2.16 10.02
C TRP A 428 26.08 -2.85 11.39
N ILE A 429 25.81 -2.09 12.44
CA ILE A 429 25.67 -2.62 13.81
C ILE A 429 24.29 -3.25 14.04
N SER A 430 23.22 -2.61 13.55
CA SER A 430 21.84 -2.89 14.00
C SER A 430 20.98 -3.63 12.98
N PHE A 431 21.38 -3.70 11.70
CA PHE A 431 20.57 -4.36 10.68
C PHE A 431 20.72 -5.88 10.74
N ARG A 432 19.59 -6.59 10.74
CA ARG A 432 19.56 -8.05 10.75
C ARG A 432 18.88 -8.57 9.49
N GLU A 433 19.63 -9.32 8.69
CA GLU A 433 19.12 -9.89 7.44
C GLU A 433 18.03 -10.93 7.73
N PRO A 434 16.83 -10.80 7.12
CA PRO A 434 15.75 -11.78 7.29
C PRO A 434 16.13 -13.12 6.63
N LEU A 435 15.80 -14.23 7.29
CA LEU A 435 16.04 -15.60 6.79
C LEU A 435 15.18 -15.86 5.54
N GLN A 436 15.81 -16.06 4.38
CA GLN A 436 15.10 -16.32 3.12
C GLN A 436 14.59 -17.77 3.02
N GLN A 437 13.30 -17.93 2.67
CA GLN A 437 12.61 -19.20 2.45
C GLN A 437 13.26 -20.11 1.37
N THR A 438 14.07 -19.57 0.47
CA THR A 438 14.66 -20.31 -0.66
C THR A 438 15.61 -21.44 -0.25
N LYS A 439 16.24 -21.36 0.94
CA LYS A 439 17.10 -22.45 1.43
C LYS A 439 16.32 -23.63 2.02
N ALA A 440 15.09 -23.42 2.51
CA ALA A 440 14.32 -24.50 3.13
C ALA A 440 13.78 -25.49 2.09
N ILE A 441 13.29 -25.00 0.95
CA ILE A 441 12.71 -25.83 -0.11
C ILE A 441 13.79 -26.68 -0.80
N VAL A 442 14.95 -26.09 -1.11
CA VAL A 442 16.07 -26.85 -1.71
C VAL A 442 16.63 -27.87 -0.71
N THR A 443 16.70 -27.55 0.59
CA THR A 443 17.19 -28.53 1.58
C THR A 443 16.17 -29.66 1.81
N GLN A 444 14.86 -29.40 1.71
CA GLN A 444 13.83 -30.44 1.80
C GLN A 444 13.73 -31.31 0.54
N GLU A 445 13.83 -30.73 -0.65
CA GLU A 445 13.86 -31.52 -1.90
C GLU A 445 15.14 -32.34 -2.04
N THR A 446 16.29 -31.80 -1.61
CA THR A 446 17.56 -32.56 -1.60
C THR A 446 17.54 -33.65 -0.53
N SER A 447 16.86 -33.46 0.61
CA SER A 447 16.69 -34.49 1.66
C SER A 447 15.67 -35.58 1.30
N ALA A 448 14.62 -35.22 0.54
CA ALA A 448 13.64 -36.18 0.02
C ALA A 448 14.18 -36.98 -1.19
N ALA A 449 15.03 -36.36 -2.02
CA ALA A 449 15.70 -37.03 -3.13
C ALA A 449 16.89 -37.91 -2.68
N SER A 450 17.55 -37.57 -1.56
CA SER A 450 18.67 -38.37 -1.02
C SER A 450 18.24 -39.56 -0.15
N SER A 451 16.97 -39.61 0.30
CA SER A 451 16.43 -40.76 1.04
C SER A 451 15.89 -41.90 0.15
N SER A 452 15.85 -41.70 -1.17
CA SER A 452 15.37 -42.72 -2.14
C SER A 452 16.47 -43.34 -3.01
N ARG A 453 17.75 -43.02 -2.79
CA ARG A 453 18.89 -43.66 -3.47
C ARG A 453 20.05 -43.93 -2.52
N LEU A 454 19.91 -44.95 -1.69
CA LEU A 454 21.05 -45.62 -1.07
C LEU A 454 20.75 -47.11 -0.90
N ASN A 455 21.02 -47.87 -1.96
CA ASN A 455 21.25 -49.32 -1.93
C ASN A 455 22.38 -49.59 -2.94
N SER A 456 23.63 -49.47 -2.50
CA SER A 456 24.79 -50.28 -2.93
C SER A 456 26.11 -49.65 -2.43
N SER A 457 26.65 -50.28 -1.39
CA SER A 457 28.08 -50.58 -1.14
C SER A 457 29.20 -49.68 -1.69
N ASP A 458 29.99 -49.22 -0.71
CA ASP A 458 31.46 -49.26 -0.61
C ASP A 458 32.39 -48.14 -1.14
N GLU A 459 33.24 -47.75 -0.18
CA GLU A 459 34.62 -47.25 -0.24
C GLU A 459 34.96 -45.77 -0.52
N ARG A 460 35.52 -45.16 0.56
CA ARG A 460 36.76 -44.36 0.63
C ARG A 460 36.75 -42.83 0.42
N LEU A 461 37.03 -42.16 1.55
CA LEU A 461 38.23 -41.35 1.84
C LEU A 461 38.34 -39.88 1.33
N PHE A 462 38.28 -38.97 2.33
CA PHE A 462 39.08 -37.74 2.55
C PHE A 462 38.94 -36.45 1.67
N ILE A 463 38.66 -35.35 2.39
CA ILE A 463 39.36 -34.03 2.40
C ILE A 463 39.48 -33.27 1.06
N ASN A 464 38.89 -32.06 0.92
CA ASN A 464 39.53 -30.80 1.33
C ASN A 464 38.70 -29.53 1.05
N VAL A 465 39.12 -28.49 1.77
CA VAL A 465 38.65 -27.11 1.83
C VAL A 465 39.09 -26.28 0.61
N SER A 466 38.30 -25.25 0.31
CA SER A 466 38.64 -23.92 -0.27
C SER A 466 38.75 -23.67 -1.79
N LEU A 467 38.22 -22.47 -2.12
CA LEU A 467 38.64 -21.47 -3.12
C LEU A 467 37.91 -21.34 -4.48
N GLU A 468 37.22 -20.20 -4.56
CA GLU A 468 37.34 -19.14 -5.58
C GLU A 468 36.73 -19.27 -6.99
N HIS A 469 35.96 -18.21 -7.31
CA HIS A 469 35.86 -17.50 -8.59
C HIS A 469 35.55 -18.29 -9.88
N ARG A 470 34.32 -18.11 -10.39
CA ARG A 470 34.13 -17.77 -11.81
C ARG A 470 32.76 -17.18 -12.10
N PHE A 471 32.75 -15.88 -12.37
CA PHE A 471 31.79 -15.27 -13.29
C PHE A 471 32.15 -15.68 -14.73
N VAL A 472 31.12 -15.85 -15.57
CA VAL A 472 30.96 -15.34 -16.94
C VAL A 472 30.30 -16.37 -17.89
N GLN A 473 29.18 -15.89 -18.47
CA GLN A 473 28.50 -16.17 -19.74
C GLN A 473 27.36 -17.20 -19.91
N PRO A 474 26.27 -16.79 -20.59
CA PRO A 474 25.17 -17.65 -21.01
C PRO A 474 25.47 -18.24 -22.40
N LEU A 475 25.19 -19.53 -22.60
CA LEU A 475 25.28 -20.17 -23.91
C LEU A 475 23.87 -20.37 -24.48
N LEU A 476 23.55 -19.52 -25.45
CA LEU A 476 22.57 -19.79 -26.50
C LEU A 476 23.09 -20.95 -27.36
N LEU A 477 22.22 -21.90 -27.67
CA LEU A 477 22.41 -22.85 -28.77
C LEU A 477 21.09 -22.98 -29.53
N LYS A 478 21.02 -22.26 -30.65
CA LYS A 478 20.19 -22.64 -31.80
C LYS A 478 20.89 -23.84 -32.46
N SER A 479 20.13 -24.86 -32.83
CA SER A 479 20.49 -25.73 -33.95
C SER A 479 19.21 -26.14 -34.67
N GLU A 480 19.13 -25.71 -35.92
CA GLU A 480 18.17 -26.15 -36.95
C GLU A 480 18.34 -27.64 -37.25
N ALA A 481 17.24 -28.29 -37.61
CA ALA A 481 17.22 -29.39 -38.55
C ALA A 481 15.88 -29.34 -39.31
N GLU A 482 15.96 -29.00 -40.60
CA GLU A 482 14.89 -29.08 -41.59
C GLU A 482 14.60 -30.55 -41.98
N ASN A 483 13.34 -30.84 -42.32
CA ASN A 483 12.92 -31.50 -43.57
C ASN A 483 11.38 -31.60 -43.65
N ASN A 484 10.79 -30.92 -44.64
CA ASN A 484 9.81 -31.35 -45.66
C ASN A 484 8.79 -32.47 -45.32
N ASP A 485 7.51 -32.47 -45.73
CA ASP A 485 6.77 -31.81 -46.81
C ASP A 485 5.22 -32.00 -46.60
N GLU A 486 4.43 -31.17 -47.30
CA GLU A 486 3.04 -31.36 -47.80
C GLU A 486 1.77 -31.24 -46.91
N ASP A 487 1.07 -30.11 -47.14
CA ASP A 487 -0.37 -29.87 -47.40
C ASP A 487 -1.53 -30.22 -46.44
N ALA A 488 -2.45 -29.23 -46.41
CA ALA A 488 -3.90 -29.25 -46.16
C ALA A 488 -4.43 -28.99 -44.73
N ASP A 489 -5.06 -27.80 -44.60
CA ASP A 489 -6.26 -27.44 -43.84
C ASP A 489 -6.54 -28.12 -42.48
N GLN A 490 -6.54 -27.34 -41.40
CA GLN A 490 -7.74 -27.11 -40.58
C GLN A 490 -7.49 -26.14 -39.41
N GLU A 491 -8.43 -25.20 -39.27
CA GLU A 491 -8.66 -24.39 -38.07
C GLU A 491 -8.93 -25.28 -36.85
N LEU A 492 -8.62 -24.75 -35.65
CA LEU A 492 -8.90 -25.26 -34.29
C LEU A 492 -7.91 -26.26 -33.68
N ASP A 493 -6.97 -25.75 -32.88
CA ASP A 493 -6.85 -26.12 -31.45
C ASP A 493 -5.78 -25.26 -30.77
N ASP A 494 -6.22 -24.28 -29.99
CA ASP A 494 -5.36 -23.45 -29.15
C ASP A 494 -5.90 -23.49 -27.71
N CYS A 495 -5.83 -24.68 -27.12
CA CYS A 495 -6.11 -24.96 -25.71
C CYS A 495 -5.28 -26.18 -25.30
N ASP A 496 -4.08 -25.96 -24.74
CA ASP A 496 -3.50 -26.78 -23.64
C ASP A 496 -1.99 -26.52 -23.40
N HIS A 497 -1.56 -25.25 -23.30
CA HIS A 497 -0.22 -24.93 -22.75
C HIS A 497 -0.18 -23.85 -21.64
N ASP A 498 -1.33 -23.30 -21.22
CA ASP A 498 -1.37 -22.17 -20.28
C ASP A 498 -1.20 -22.53 -18.78
N SER A 499 -1.09 -23.81 -18.42
CA SER A 499 -1.08 -24.20 -17.00
C SER A 499 0.29 -24.03 -16.31
N GLU A 500 1.42 -24.21 -17.01
CA GLU A 500 2.77 -24.13 -16.42
C GLU A 500 3.41 -22.72 -16.48
N GLU A 501 2.95 -21.81 -17.34
CA GLU A 501 3.47 -20.43 -17.41
C GLU A 501 2.90 -19.48 -16.35
N SER A 502 1.86 -19.90 -15.63
CA SER A 502 1.11 -19.06 -14.69
C SER A 502 1.90 -18.66 -13.41
N HIS A 503 2.99 -19.38 -13.07
CA HIS A 503 3.73 -19.22 -11.81
C HIS A 503 5.11 -18.57 -11.89
N LYS A 504 5.64 -18.26 -13.09
CA LYS A 504 7.00 -17.70 -13.23
C LYS A 504 7.03 -16.17 -12.96
N PRO A 505 8.06 -15.65 -12.25
CA PRO A 505 8.24 -14.22 -12.04
C PRO A 505 8.50 -13.49 -13.36
N VAL A 506 8.03 -12.25 -13.46
CA VAL A 506 8.15 -11.47 -14.69
C VAL A 506 9.61 -11.12 -14.98
N THR A 507 10.09 -11.48 -16.18
CA THR A 507 11.50 -11.33 -16.59
C THR A 507 11.77 -10.05 -17.40
N SER A 508 10.75 -9.31 -17.86
CA SER A 508 10.89 -8.14 -18.72
C SER A 508 9.83 -7.06 -18.47
N ILE A 509 10.18 -5.79 -18.74
CA ILE A 509 9.28 -4.63 -18.65
C ILE A 509 8.08 -4.79 -19.60
N VAL A 510 8.29 -5.33 -20.81
CA VAL A 510 7.23 -5.46 -21.82
C VAL A 510 6.19 -6.49 -21.39
N SER A 511 6.63 -7.62 -20.82
CA SER A 511 5.70 -8.61 -20.26
C SER A 511 5.02 -8.06 -19.01
N ALA A 512 5.72 -7.30 -18.16
CA ALA A 512 5.12 -6.61 -17.02
C ALA A 512 4.00 -5.66 -17.46
N TYR A 513 4.24 -4.83 -18.48
CA TYR A 513 3.27 -3.86 -18.98
C TYR A 513 2.04 -4.51 -19.65
N ARG A 514 2.22 -5.64 -20.34
CA ARG A 514 1.12 -6.44 -20.91
C ARG A 514 0.23 -7.06 -19.83
N LEU A 515 0.81 -7.39 -18.67
CA LEU A 515 0.09 -7.92 -17.50
C LEU A 515 -0.68 -6.85 -16.70
N LEU A 516 -0.41 -5.55 -16.92
CA LEU A 516 -1.11 -4.48 -16.23
C LEU A 516 -2.53 -4.32 -16.76
N THR A 517 -3.51 -4.42 -15.87
CA THR A 517 -4.89 -4.09 -16.21
C THR A 517 -5.00 -2.59 -16.57
N PRO A 518 -6.00 -2.19 -17.37
CA PRO A 518 -6.23 -0.77 -17.68
C PRO A 518 -6.30 0.11 -16.43
N SER A 519 -6.91 -0.41 -15.36
CA SER A 519 -7.01 0.26 -14.05
C SER A 519 -5.64 0.56 -13.43
N VAL A 520 -4.69 -0.40 -13.47
CA VAL A 520 -3.32 -0.15 -12.97
C VAL A 520 -2.58 0.86 -13.84
N LYS A 521 -2.76 0.82 -15.17
CA LYS A 521 -2.13 1.78 -16.08
C LYS A 521 -2.58 3.20 -15.79
N VAL A 522 -3.88 3.41 -15.52
CA VAL A 522 -4.40 4.71 -15.11
C VAL A 522 -3.85 5.12 -13.76
N GLN A 523 -3.77 4.23 -12.78
CA GLN A 523 -3.16 4.57 -11.48
C GLN A 523 -1.69 4.98 -11.60
N LEU A 524 -0.90 4.31 -12.45
CA LEU A 524 0.48 4.72 -12.73
C LEU A 524 0.54 6.07 -13.44
N LEU A 525 -0.38 6.37 -14.36
CA LEU A 525 -0.49 7.69 -14.99
C LEU A 525 -0.85 8.78 -13.97
N VAL A 526 -1.76 8.51 -13.05
CA VAL A 526 -2.11 9.42 -11.95
C VAL A 526 -0.93 9.65 -11.02
N TYR A 527 -0.14 8.59 -10.75
CA TYR A 527 1.08 8.69 -9.95
C TYR A 527 2.17 9.51 -10.65
N PHE A 528 2.30 9.32 -11.96
CA PHE A 528 3.18 10.14 -12.79
C PHE A 528 2.75 11.60 -12.73
N MET A 529 1.46 11.88 -12.93
CA MET A 529 0.91 13.23 -12.96
C MET A 529 1.11 13.98 -11.65
N LEU A 530 0.80 13.36 -10.51
CA LEU A 530 0.98 14.01 -9.20
C LEU A 530 2.46 14.31 -8.92
N LYS A 531 3.38 13.38 -9.28
CA LYS A 531 4.81 13.58 -9.07
C LYS A 531 5.37 14.64 -9.99
N TYR A 532 4.90 14.71 -11.22
CA TYR A 532 5.25 15.76 -12.17
C TYR A 532 4.85 17.15 -11.62
N ALA A 533 3.58 17.31 -11.22
CA ALA A 533 3.08 18.58 -10.71
C ALA A 533 3.80 19.04 -9.43
N MET A 534 4.06 18.11 -8.50
CA MET A 534 4.83 18.41 -7.29
C MET A 534 6.27 18.82 -7.61
N GLU A 535 6.93 18.13 -8.53
CA GLU A 535 8.33 18.44 -8.85
C GLU A 535 8.45 19.81 -9.51
N ILE A 536 7.56 20.16 -10.46
CA ILE A 536 7.50 21.52 -11.02
C ILE A 536 7.36 22.56 -9.91
N LEU A 537 6.41 22.36 -8.99
CA LEU A 537 6.17 23.30 -7.90
C LEU A 537 7.40 23.47 -6.98
N LEU A 538 8.06 22.37 -6.62
CA LEU A 538 9.17 22.40 -5.67
C LEU A 538 10.46 22.89 -6.33
N ALA A 539 10.83 22.37 -7.50
CA ALA A 539 12.10 22.66 -8.17
C ALA A 539 12.13 24.07 -8.78
N GLU A 540 11.01 24.60 -9.27
CA GLU A 540 10.93 25.96 -9.83
C GLU A 540 10.78 27.04 -8.75
N SER A 541 10.49 26.65 -7.49
CA SER A 541 10.13 27.59 -6.42
C SER A 541 11.20 28.64 -6.14
N SER A 542 12.49 28.28 -6.16
CA SER A 542 13.60 29.22 -5.94
C SER A 542 13.69 30.25 -7.06
N VAL A 543 13.55 29.82 -8.32
CA VAL A 543 13.63 30.69 -9.50
C VAL A 543 12.41 31.63 -9.60
N ILE A 544 11.18 31.11 -9.47
CA ILE A 544 9.95 31.93 -9.54
C ILE A 544 9.95 32.99 -8.45
N THR A 545 10.21 32.59 -7.20
CA THR A 545 10.09 33.52 -6.07
C THR A 545 11.24 34.52 -6.02
N GLY A 546 12.43 34.13 -6.51
CA GLY A 546 13.54 35.06 -6.75
C GLY A 546 13.19 36.11 -7.81
N TYR A 547 12.60 35.69 -8.92
CA TYR A 547 12.25 36.58 -10.03
C TYR A 547 11.05 37.51 -9.74
N TYR A 548 9.91 36.95 -9.31
CA TYR A 548 8.66 37.70 -9.14
C TYR A 548 8.56 38.45 -7.81
N PHE A 549 9.17 37.93 -6.74
CA PHE A 549 8.99 38.45 -5.37
C PHE A 549 10.30 38.86 -4.69
N ILE A 550 11.46 38.66 -5.33
CA ILE A 550 12.79 38.98 -4.79
C ILE A 550 13.00 38.28 -3.42
N TRP A 551 12.55 37.02 -3.33
CA TRP A 551 12.70 36.25 -2.11
C TRP A 551 14.16 35.87 -1.86
N SER A 552 14.56 35.94 -0.59
CA SER A 552 15.84 35.40 -0.15
C SER A 552 15.78 33.87 -0.07
N THR A 553 16.94 33.20 -0.12
CA THR A 553 17.04 31.74 0.07
C THR A 553 16.37 31.27 1.36
N ASN A 554 16.46 32.07 2.43
CA ASN A 554 15.78 31.77 3.70
C ASN A 554 14.26 31.79 3.55
N SER A 555 13.72 32.79 2.85
CA SER A 555 12.28 32.91 2.61
C SER A 555 11.76 31.72 1.80
N VAL A 556 12.50 31.29 0.78
CA VAL A 556 12.20 30.08 -0.01
C VAL A 556 12.26 28.82 0.86
N ALA A 557 13.33 28.68 1.65
CA ALA A 557 13.54 27.54 2.54
C ALA A 557 12.42 27.41 3.60
N ILE A 558 12.02 28.51 4.23
CA ILE A 558 10.91 28.56 5.19
C ILE A 558 9.59 28.22 4.48
N PHE A 559 9.33 28.78 3.30
CA PHE A 559 8.13 28.47 2.52
C PHE A 559 8.02 26.97 2.22
N LEU A 560 9.08 26.36 1.70
CA LEU A 560 9.11 24.92 1.38
C LEU A 560 9.01 24.04 2.63
N ALA A 561 9.64 24.44 3.74
CA ALA A 561 9.53 23.73 5.02
C ALA A 561 8.10 23.76 5.56
N CYS A 562 7.44 24.93 5.53
CA CYS A 562 6.04 25.09 5.91
C CYS A 562 5.13 24.26 5.00
N LEU A 563 5.36 24.31 3.68
CA LEU A 563 4.63 23.52 2.70
C LEU A 563 4.73 22.02 2.99
N GLY A 564 5.94 21.50 3.20
CA GLY A 564 6.16 20.09 3.54
C GLY A 564 5.59 19.67 4.90
N LEU A 565 5.56 20.57 5.90
CA LEU A 565 4.96 20.28 7.20
C LEU A 565 3.43 20.12 7.12
N THR A 566 2.77 20.68 6.10
CA THR A 566 1.32 20.51 5.90
C THR A 566 0.91 19.06 5.67
N VAL A 567 1.82 18.19 5.25
CA VAL A 567 1.53 16.76 5.01
C VAL A 567 1.07 16.04 6.27
N LEU A 568 1.63 16.39 7.43
CA LEU A 568 1.29 15.74 8.70
C LEU A 568 -0.19 15.93 9.10
N PRO A 569 -0.71 17.15 9.26
CA PRO A 569 -2.11 17.35 9.61
C PRO A 569 -3.04 16.82 8.51
N VAL A 570 -2.68 16.99 7.23
CA VAL A 570 -3.48 16.50 6.10
C VAL A 570 -3.64 14.97 6.15
N ASN A 571 -2.56 14.22 6.36
CA ASN A 571 -2.62 12.77 6.45
C ASN A 571 -3.45 12.28 7.65
N VAL A 572 -3.39 13.00 8.78
CA VAL A 572 -4.25 12.71 9.94
C VAL A 572 -5.72 12.94 9.61
N VAL A 573 -6.08 14.09 9.02
CA VAL A 573 -7.47 14.41 8.67
C VAL A 573 -8.01 13.41 7.64
N VAL A 574 -7.24 13.13 6.59
CA VAL A 574 -7.67 12.20 5.54
C VAL A 574 -7.83 10.80 6.10
N GLY A 575 -6.86 10.30 6.87
CA GLY A 575 -6.88 8.94 7.41
C GLY A 575 -7.91 8.71 8.51
N SER A 576 -8.29 9.73 9.29
CA SER A 576 -9.24 9.59 10.40
C SER A 576 -10.68 9.96 10.04
N TYR A 577 -10.88 10.97 9.19
CA TYR A 577 -12.19 11.53 8.91
C TYR A 577 -12.67 11.19 7.49
N VAL A 578 -11.83 11.41 6.49
CA VAL A 578 -12.27 11.40 5.09
C VAL A 578 -12.44 9.98 4.55
N THR A 579 -11.52 9.07 4.86
CA THR A 579 -11.59 7.65 4.46
C THR A 579 -12.76 6.89 5.09
N ASN A 580 -13.28 7.36 6.22
CA ASN A 580 -14.45 6.77 6.88
C ASN A 580 -15.78 7.22 6.23
N ILE A 581 -15.79 8.36 5.55
CA ILE A 581 -16.98 8.96 4.95
C ILE A 581 -17.07 8.66 3.44
N PHE A 582 -15.93 8.69 2.74
CA PHE A 582 -15.86 8.59 1.29
C PHE A 582 -15.14 7.34 0.81
N GLU A 583 -15.58 6.78 -0.31
CA GLU A 583 -14.89 5.67 -0.97
C GLU A 583 -13.57 6.16 -1.60
N GLU A 584 -12.52 5.31 -1.58
CA GLU A 584 -11.19 5.67 -2.10
C GLU A 584 -11.21 6.19 -3.56
N ARG A 585 -12.09 5.67 -4.41
CA ARG A 585 -12.25 6.14 -5.81
C ARG A 585 -12.83 7.54 -5.92
N GLN A 586 -13.72 7.93 -5.00
CA GLN A 586 -14.28 9.28 -4.95
C GLN A 586 -13.21 10.26 -4.48
N LEU A 587 -12.43 9.86 -3.47
CA LEU A 587 -11.32 10.66 -2.95
C LEU A 587 -10.21 10.85 -4.00
N LEU A 588 -9.91 9.82 -4.81
CA LEU A 588 -8.98 9.90 -5.94
C LEU A 588 -9.44 10.97 -6.96
N LEU A 589 -10.70 10.91 -7.42
CA LEU A 589 -11.21 11.87 -8.39
C LEU A 589 -11.28 13.29 -7.82
N ALA A 590 -11.75 13.44 -6.57
CA ALA A 590 -11.85 14.74 -5.92
C ALA A 590 -10.47 15.40 -5.76
N SER A 591 -9.46 14.65 -5.32
CA SER A 591 -8.10 15.17 -5.19
C SER A 591 -7.47 15.53 -6.54
N GLN A 592 -7.75 14.79 -7.62
CA GLN A 592 -7.34 15.19 -8.98
C GLN A 592 -7.98 16.52 -9.44
N LEU A 593 -9.27 16.73 -9.17
CA LEU A 593 -9.96 17.97 -9.52
C LEU A 593 -9.42 19.17 -8.73
N ILE A 594 -9.16 18.99 -7.43
CA ILE A 594 -8.55 20.02 -6.57
C ILE A 594 -7.12 20.32 -7.02
N LEU A 595 -6.35 19.30 -7.41
CA LEU A 595 -5.01 19.48 -7.98
C LEU A 595 -5.06 20.29 -9.28
N CYS A 596 -5.98 19.96 -10.18
CA CYS A 596 -6.19 20.73 -11.41
C CYS A 596 -6.55 22.18 -11.11
N LEU A 597 -7.40 22.44 -10.11
CA LEU A 597 -7.74 23.78 -9.66
C LEU A 597 -6.50 24.52 -9.11
N GLY A 598 -5.65 23.84 -8.33
CA GLY A 598 -4.39 24.39 -7.84
C GLY A 598 -3.46 24.82 -8.98
N ILE A 599 -3.30 23.97 -10.01
CA ILE A 599 -2.51 24.28 -11.21
C ILE A 599 -3.10 25.48 -11.96
N LEU A 600 -4.42 25.55 -12.13
CA LEU A 600 -5.10 26.66 -12.80
C LEU A 600 -4.90 28.00 -12.06
N LEU A 601 -4.99 28.00 -10.73
CA LEU A 601 -4.78 29.20 -9.92
C LEU A 601 -3.33 29.70 -9.94
N SER A 602 -2.37 28.83 -10.24
CA SER A 602 -0.94 29.18 -10.33
C SER A 602 -0.58 30.01 -11.55
N PHE A 603 -1.38 29.99 -12.62
CA PHE A 603 -1.08 30.74 -13.85
C PHE A 603 -1.06 32.26 -13.60
N HIS A 604 -0.07 32.92 -14.19
CA HIS A 604 -0.02 34.37 -14.26
C HIS A 604 -0.93 34.87 -15.41
N ILE A 605 -2.21 35.11 -15.07
CA ILE A 605 -3.26 35.57 -15.99
C ILE A 605 -3.55 37.07 -15.81
N VAL A 606 -3.42 37.59 -14.58
CA VAL A 606 -3.70 39.00 -14.22
C VAL A 606 -2.43 39.84 -14.34
N ARG A 607 -2.54 41.16 -14.60
CA ARG A 607 -1.39 42.09 -14.76
C ARG A 607 -0.35 42.09 -13.63
N THR A 608 -0.68 41.58 -12.44
CA THR A 608 0.23 41.51 -11.28
C THR A 608 0.15 40.12 -10.65
N TYR A 609 1.26 39.40 -10.62
CA TYR A 609 1.39 38.15 -9.87
C TYR A 609 1.60 38.45 -8.38
N SER A 610 0.77 37.90 -7.50
CA SER A 610 0.81 38.22 -6.07
C SER A 610 1.31 37.05 -5.23
N VAL A 611 1.96 37.36 -4.11
CA VAL A 611 2.42 36.35 -3.13
C VAL A 611 1.27 35.46 -2.64
N PRO A 612 0.08 35.99 -2.26
CA PRO A 612 -1.04 35.15 -1.84
C PRO A 612 -1.54 34.21 -2.92
N GLN A 613 -1.52 34.63 -4.19
CA GLN A 613 -1.87 33.76 -5.31
C GLN A 613 -0.91 32.58 -5.40
N TYR A 614 0.40 32.84 -5.43
CA TYR A 614 1.44 31.80 -5.51
C TYR A 614 1.40 30.85 -4.31
N VAL A 615 1.36 31.37 -3.09
CA VAL A 615 1.35 30.56 -1.87
C VAL A 615 0.05 29.75 -1.76
N GLY A 616 -1.09 30.35 -2.07
CA GLY A 616 -2.39 29.68 -2.04
C GLY A 616 -2.50 28.57 -3.09
N SER A 617 -2.09 28.83 -4.33
CA SER A 617 -2.11 27.83 -5.40
C SER A 617 -1.10 26.71 -5.16
N ALA A 618 0.09 27.04 -4.64
CA ALA A 618 1.10 26.07 -4.22
C ALA A 618 0.57 25.13 -3.12
N LEU A 619 -0.07 25.70 -2.09
CA LEU A 619 -0.63 24.91 -0.99
C LEU A 619 -1.74 23.97 -1.48
N ILE A 620 -2.66 24.45 -2.32
CA ILE A 620 -3.72 23.63 -2.90
C ILE A 620 -3.11 22.49 -3.74
N THR A 621 -2.15 22.82 -4.61
CA THR A 621 -1.49 21.84 -5.49
C THR A 621 -0.74 20.78 -4.69
N PHE A 622 0.05 21.19 -3.70
CA PHE A 622 0.87 20.29 -2.90
C PHE A 622 0.01 19.37 -2.02
N VAL A 623 -0.96 19.94 -1.29
CA VAL A 623 -1.84 19.17 -0.39
C VAL A 623 -2.67 18.16 -1.19
N SER A 624 -3.25 18.57 -2.31
CA SER A 624 -4.04 17.65 -3.14
C SER A 624 -3.18 16.54 -3.76
N ALA A 625 -1.94 16.83 -4.16
CA ALA A 625 -1.01 15.81 -4.67
C ALA A 625 -0.61 14.79 -3.59
N GLU A 626 -0.39 15.22 -2.34
CA GLU A 626 -0.08 14.33 -1.21
C GLU A 626 -1.26 13.42 -0.85
N VAL A 627 -2.47 13.97 -0.81
CA VAL A 627 -3.69 13.16 -0.63
C VAL A 627 -3.85 12.15 -1.76
N LEU A 628 -3.64 12.60 -3.00
CA LEU A 628 -3.72 11.75 -4.18
C LEU A 628 -2.66 10.65 -4.17
N GLU A 629 -1.44 10.91 -3.69
CA GLU A 629 -0.40 9.89 -3.52
C GLU A 629 -0.82 8.81 -2.54
N GLY A 630 -1.35 9.19 -1.37
CA GLY A 630 -1.82 8.23 -0.36
C GLY A 630 -2.94 7.33 -0.89
N VAL A 631 -3.93 7.92 -1.56
CA VAL A 631 -5.08 7.19 -2.12
C VAL A 631 -4.70 6.32 -3.31
N ASN A 632 -3.87 6.83 -4.22
CA ASN A 632 -3.36 6.07 -5.35
C ASN A 632 -2.55 4.86 -4.88
N LEU A 633 -1.66 5.03 -3.89
CA LEU A 633 -0.89 3.91 -3.35
C LEU A 633 -1.78 2.84 -2.70
N SER A 634 -2.82 3.25 -1.97
CA SER A 634 -3.82 2.32 -1.43
C SER A 634 -4.50 1.53 -2.55
N LEU A 635 -5.05 2.21 -3.56
CA LEU A 635 -5.73 1.58 -4.68
C LEU A 635 -4.78 0.70 -5.51
N LEU A 636 -3.56 1.15 -5.78
CA LEU A 636 -2.55 0.39 -6.51
C LEU A 636 -2.23 -0.92 -5.79
N SER A 637 -2.08 -0.90 -4.46
CA SER A 637 -1.86 -2.11 -3.66
C SER A 637 -3.02 -3.11 -3.74
N ARG A 638 -4.24 -2.62 -4.01
CA ARG A 638 -5.47 -3.42 -4.12
C ARG A 638 -5.80 -3.87 -5.55
N VAL A 639 -5.19 -3.28 -6.58
CA VAL A 639 -5.46 -3.55 -8.02
C VAL A 639 -4.29 -4.31 -8.70
N MET A 640 -3.14 -4.42 -8.03
CA MET A 640 -1.90 -5.00 -8.58
C MET A 640 -1.71 -6.52 -8.42
N SER A 641 -1.88 -7.29 -9.50
CA SER A 641 -1.73 -8.77 -9.55
C SER A 641 -0.56 -9.34 -8.72
N SER A 642 -0.76 -10.50 -8.08
CA SER A 642 0.30 -11.21 -7.32
C SER A 642 1.49 -11.66 -8.16
N ARG A 643 1.35 -11.76 -9.49
CA ARG A 643 2.51 -11.98 -10.36
C ARG A 643 3.48 -10.80 -10.33
N LEU A 644 2.98 -9.60 -10.04
CA LEU A 644 3.74 -8.38 -9.81
C LEU A 644 4.04 -8.10 -8.33
N SER A 645 3.71 -9.00 -7.41
CA SER A 645 4.23 -8.92 -6.03
C SER A 645 5.55 -9.66 -5.87
N ARG A 646 5.96 -10.50 -6.85
CA ARG A 646 7.19 -11.30 -6.82
C ARG A 646 8.11 -10.97 -8.00
N GLY A 647 9.43 -10.97 -7.75
CA GLY A 647 10.47 -10.76 -8.77
C GLY A 647 10.97 -9.31 -8.87
N THR A 648 11.74 -9.03 -9.92
CA THR A 648 12.41 -7.73 -10.13
C THR A 648 11.43 -6.63 -10.52
N PHE A 649 10.45 -6.92 -11.38
CA PHE A 649 9.42 -5.97 -11.84
C PHE A 649 8.18 -5.99 -10.96
N ASN A 650 8.40 -5.81 -9.66
CA ASN A 650 7.31 -5.76 -8.69
C ASN A 650 6.60 -4.40 -8.70
N GLY A 651 5.48 -4.32 -7.97
CA GLY A 651 4.71 -3.09 -7.85
C GLY A 651 5.39 -1.92 -7.19
N GLY A 652 6.26 -2.20 -6.22
CA GLY A 652 7.13 -1.20 -5.61
C GLY A 652 8.03 -0.54 -6.65
N LEU A 653 8.64 -1.32 -7.55
CA LEU A 653 9.47 -0.82 -8.64
C LEU A 653 8.63 0.02 -9.60
N LEU A 654 7.51 -0.49 -10.13
CA LEU A 654 6.71 0.24 -11.11
C LEU A 654 6.22 1.60 -10.60
N SER A 655 5.76 1.69 -9.35
CA SER A 655 5.40 2.97 -8.75
C SER A 655 6.62 3.89 -8.56
N THR A 656 7.77 3.33 -8.16
CA THR A 656 9.01 4.11 -8.01
C THR A 656 9.48 4.65 -9.35
N GLU A 657 9.51 3.82 -10.39
CA GLU A 657 9.88 4.19 -11.77
C GLU A 657 8.94 5.26 -12.33
N ALA A 658 7.62 5.09 -12.21
CA ALA A 658 6.66 6.08 -12.70
C ALA A 658 6.86 7.45 -12.03
N GLY A 659 7.11 7.46 -10.72
CA GLY A 659 7.38 8.70 -9.98
C GLY A 659 8.73 9.33 -10.32
N THR A 660 9.79 8.52 -10.45
CA THR A 660 11.13 9.01 -10.82
C THR A 660 11.15 9.54 -12.25
N LEU A 661 10.50 8.84 -13.19
CA LEU A 661 10.36 9.31 -14.56
C LEU A 661 9.62 10.65 -14.64
N ALA A 662 8.57 10.83 -13.84
CA ALA A 662 7.85 12.09 -13.76
C ALA A 662 8.75 13.25 -13.33
N ARG A 663 9.63 13.03 -12.34
CA ARG A 663 10.60 14.04 -11.89
C ARG A 663 11.61 14.39 -12.96
N VAL A 664 12.20 13.37 -13.60
CA VAL A 664 13.16 13.58 -14.72
C VAL A 664 12.54 14.46 -15.82
N ILE A 665 11.29 14.16 -16.20
CA ILE A 665 10.60 14.94 -17.24
C ILE A 665 10.26 16.34 -16.72
N ALA A 666 9.83 16.49 -15.48
CA ALA A 666 9.55 17.81 -14.87
C ALA A 666 10.79 18.70 -14.82
N ASP A 667 11.91 18.18 -14.29
CA ASP A 667 13.19 18.89 -14.20
C ASP A 667 13.73 19.26 -15.58
N GLY A 668 13.60 18.34 -16.55
CA GLY A 668 13.92 18.62 -17.96
C GLY A 668 13.03 19.71 -18.55
N THR A 669 11.73 19.71 -18.26
CA THR A 669 10.80 20.77 -18.68
C THR A 669 11.22 22.12 -18.12
N ILE A 670 11.59 22.21 -16.84
CA ILE A 670 12.04 23.48 -16.21
C ILE A 670 13.23 24.05 -16.96
N THR A 671 14.26 23.24 -17.22
CA THR A 671 15.45 23.70 -17.93
C THR A 671 15.15 24.09 -19.38
N ILE A 672 14.35 23.29 -20.11
CA ILE A 672 13.98 23.61 -21.50
C ILE A 672 13.17 24.92 -21.56
N CYS A 673 12.23 25.10 -20.64
CA CYS A 673 11.42 26.32 -20.56
C CYS A 673 12.27 27.52 -20.09
N GLY A 674 13.32 27.29 -19.30
CA GLY A 674 14.30 28.29 -18.89
C GLY A 674 14.95 29.02 -20.06
N TYR A 675 15.24 28.32 -21.16
CA TYR A 675 15.79 28.92 -22.37
C TYR A 675 14.84 29.91 -23.06
N LEU A 676 13.53 29.85 -22.77
CA LEU A 676 12.54 30.80 -23.30
C LEU A 676 12.43 32.10 -22.47
N GLY A 677 13.23 32.21 -21.39
CA GLY A 677 13.34 33.36 -20.51
C GLY A 677 12.51 33.24 -19.22
N GLU A 678 13.06 33.76 -18.12
CA GLU A 678 12.49 33.68 -16.77
C GLU A 678 11.06 34.27 -16.68
N ASN A 679 10.77 35.32 -17.44
CA ASN A 679 9.46 35.98 -17.47
C ASN A 679 8.32 35.04 -17.89
N LYS A 680 8.61 34.05 -18.74
CA LYS A 680 7.61 33.10 -19.28
C LYS A 680 7.67 31.74 -18.60
N LEU A 681 8.69 31.49 -17.76
CA LEU A 681 8.98 30.19 -17.17
C LEU A 681 7.73 29.59 -16.51
N LEU A 682 7.14 30.31 -15.54
CA LEU A 682 5.96 29.88 -14.78
C LEU A 682 4.81 29.41 -15.68
N ASN A 683 4.40 30.21 -16.67
CA ASN A 683 3.25 29.84 -17.49
C ASN A 683 3.57 28.69 -18.44
N VAL A 684 4.80 28.61 -18.95
CA VAL A 684 5.20 27.56 -19.91
C VAL A 684 5.37 26.21 -19.20
N THR A 685 5.92 26.17 -17.98
CA THR A 685 6.06 24.93 -17.19
C THR A 685 4.72 24.39 -16.71
N LEU A 686 3.73 25.26 -16.45
CA LEU A 686 2.38 24.86 -16.02
C LEU A 686 1.51 24.27 -17.16
N ILE A 687 1.78 24.59 -18.43
CA ILE A 687 0.99 24.07 -19.57
C ILE A 687 1.06 22.53 -19.65
N PRO A 688 2.25 21.88 -19.65
CA PRO A 688 2.35 20.43 -19.59
C PRO A 688 1.68 19.85 -18.34
N SER A 689 1.85 20.48 -17.17
CA SER A 689 1.21 20.05 -15.91
C SER A 689 -0.31 19.98 -16.06
N LEU A 690 -0.92 21.02 -16.63
CA LEU A 690 -2.36 21.09 -16.86
C LEU A 690 -2.82 20.02 -17.85
N PHE A 691 -2.11 19.83 -18.96
CA PHE A 691 -2.45 18.82 -19.97
C PHE A 691 -2.39 17.40 -19.41
N ILE A 692 -1.33 17.07 -18.66
CA ILE A 692 -1.18 15.75 -18.02
C ILE A 692 -2.26 15.54 -16.96
N CYS A 693 -2.61 16.59 -16.19
CA CYS A 693 -3.68 16.56 -15.19
C CYS A 693 -5.06 16.27 -15.82
N ILE A 694 -5.44 17.02 -16.86
CA ILE A 694 -6.70 16.82 -17.59
C ILE A 694 -6.76 15.42 -18.21
N SER A 695 -5.67 14.97 -18.83
CA SER A 695 -5.58 13.62 -19.41
C SER A 695 -5.76 12.52 -18.36
N SER A 696 -5.19 12.72 -17.17
CA SER A 696 -5.32 11.79 -16.04
C SER A 696 -6.74 11.76 -15.48
N ILE A 697 -7.42 12.91 -15.40
CA ILE A 697 -8.83 13.01 -14.99
C ILE A 697 -9.72 12.26 -15.98
N ILE A 698 -9.55 12.51 -17.28
CA ILE A 698 -10.31 11.83 -18.34
C ILE A 698 -10.10 10.32 -18.26
N ALA A 699 -8.84 9.87 -18.14
CA ALA A 699 -8.52 8.44 -18.00
C ALA A 699 -9.17 7.83 -16.75
N THR A 700 -9.17 8.56 -15.63
CA THR A 700 -9.80 8.15 -14.37
C THR A 700 -11.30 7.97 -14.52
N PHE A 701 -11.99 8.85 -15.25
CA PHE A 701 -13.41 8.70 -15.55
C PHE A 701 -13.70 7.42 -16.35
N PHE A 702 -12.89 7.09 -17.35
CA PHE A 702 -13.07 5.85 -18.14
C PHE A 702 -12.86 4.58 -17.32
N THR A 703 -11.93 4.59 -16.36
CA THR A 703 -11.65 3.43 -15.50
C THR A 703 -12.37 3.46 -14.15
N TYR A 704 -13.20 4.47 -13.88
CA TYR A 704 -13.79 4.73 -12.55
C TYR A 704 -14.52 3.51 -11.97
N ASN A 705 -15.27 2.80 -12.82
CA ASN A 705 -16.03 1.61 -12.45
C ASN A 705 -15.18 0.32 -12.34
N SER A 706 -13.93 0.36 -12.82
CA SER A 706 -12.97 -0.76 -12.81
C SER A 706 -11.93 -0.65 -11.68
N LEU A 707 -12.00 0.39 -10.86
CA LEU A 707 -11.14 0.61 -9.69
C LEU A 707 -11.52 -0.28 -8.49
N TYR A 708 -12.56 -1.10 -8.62
CA TYR A 708 -13.05 -2.06 -7.62
C TYR A 708 -13.40 -3.41 -8.25
#